data_AF-A0A3B9G5W7-F1
#
_entry.id   AF-A0A3B9G5W7-F1
#
_cell.length_a   1.000
_cell.length_b   1.000
_cell.length_c   1.000
_cell.angle_alpha   90.00
_cell.angle_beta   90.00
_cell.angle_gamma   90.00
#
_symmetry.space_group_name_H-M   'P 1'
#
loop_
_entity.id
_entity.type
_entity.pdbx_description
1 polymer ?
#
loop_
_entity_poly.entity_id
_entity_poly.type
_entity_poly.pdbx_seq_one_letter_code
_entity_poly.pdbx_strand_id
1 'polypeptide(L)'
;MVDELPEINSFTASELLIAPGESTTLAWNVSGADSVRISPELVSFPGGTPAVGSYSISPVATTTFTLTATNATGSVNASLEVVVDALEAAIIHLWDPSLPRQTSGAILDSVGGKNFDITGGDLITDLTSDSNNLKAAINRVNLAANTGGDMGLGFPTQDASFEIWVMPGELNDDYQVIFETGGPSDGTAILMNSFMLRFLHSTGGVNTLDLEVPFTLINPSDFVQILLTLDLDNQAVNAYVKGSAGGAISASATALIGVPNGRASLFTWSGFGGGADGALGGTGGTAPLGVTSFKGSVGLFKIYDRALTEAEADEAYLKVADRITESDSDFDGLPDFWETRFFGDLAQGSSDNNDNDGLTNLEELNAGSNPTLADSDADGLDDEVEISLAEPTDVNNPDTDGDGLTDGEEVNGNPSSNPLIVDSDFDGFDDFFEMWIGSDPNDFNSLPPADEVGIPFANLNTLGTGSSFDALFSVADTLDVSFKMLVDFEEKIDGDREVVFETGGATVGISLTYEAGNNLVYRASGSGGLELAVAAHTLTERQLAGGEISVVVTYDVADENGDSVIALYLDGALVASDFKPLGGDWTGTNGSAFGVASGNFAGDGANGWLTGINFVSGSINERKGLTVYSDTLFTGGPEAALVITDLILDQEAGTIMLTFDSKPGRTYAVQRSFDLVTFDTIETGVASLGDETNSPAIAAPEGRSFYRVIEE
;
A
#
# COMPACT_ATOMS: atom_id res chain seq x y z
N MET A 1 36.17 -45.23 -52.01
CA MET A 1 35.87 -44.31 -50.89
C MET A 1 34.45 -44.65 -50.49
N VAL A 2 34.22 -44.96 -49.22
CA VAL A 2 32.85 -45.01 -48.71
C VAL A 2 32.43 -43.55 -48.67
N ASP A 3 31.35 -43.22 -49.37
CA ASP A 3 30.78 -41.88 -49.34
C ASP A 3 30.26 -41.68 -47.91
N GLU A 4 30.84 -40.75 -47.16
CA GLU A 4 30.48 -40.46 -45.76
C GLU A 4 29.37 -39.39 -45.73
N LEU A 5 28.60 -39.34 -44.64
CA LEU A 5 27.67 -38.24 -44.41
C LEU A 5 28.46 -36.93 -44.20
N PRO A 6 27.86 -35.76 -44.50
CA PRO A 6 28.50 -34.49 -44.17
C PRO A 6 28.62 -34.32 -42.65
N GLU A 7 29.59 -33.52 -42.21
CA GLU A 7 29.87 -33.27 -40.79
C GLU A 7 29.63 -31.78 -40.46
N ILE A 8 28.82 -31.52 -39.43
CA ILE A 8 28.64 -30.18 -38.86
C ILE A 8 29.66 -30.04 -37.73
N ASN A 9 30.75 -29.32 -37.99
CA ASN A 9 31.82 -29.09 -37.02
C ASN A 9 31.40 -28.11 -35.92
N SER A 10 30.57 -27.12 -36.25
CA SER A 10 29.99 -26.18 -35.29
C SER A 10 28.72 -25.51 -35.85
N PHE A 11 27.77 -25.22 -34.97
CA PHE A 11 26.65 -24.32 -35.23
C PHE A 11 26.29 -23.61 -33.92
N THR A 12 26.54 -22.31 -33.84
CA THR A 12 26.49 -21.51 -32.60
C THR A 12 25.89 -20.13 -32.85
N ALA A 13 25.40 -19.48 -31.81
CA ALA A 13 25.10 -18.04 -31.81
C ALA A 13 26.07 -17.32 -30.87
N SER A 14 26.27 -16.02 -31.06
CA SER A 14 27.03 -15.19 -30.11
C SER A 14 26.29 -15.03 -28.78
N GLU A 15 24.96 -14.87 -28.85
CA GLU A 15 24.03 -14.86 -27.71
C GLU A 15 22.81 -15.74 -28.04
N LEU A 16 22.33 -16.48 -27.05
CA LEU A 16 21.15 -17.36 -27.18
C LEU A 16 19.88 -16.78 -26.57
N LEU A 17 20.02 -15.74 -25.76
CA LEU A 17 18.94 -14.97 -25.16
C LEU A 17 19.15 -13.51 -25.57
N ILE A 18 18.13 -12.90 -26.15
CA ILE A 18 18.16 -11.50 -26.59
C ILE A 18 16.83 -10.83 -26.30
N ALA A 19 16.84 -9.50 -26.16
CA ALA A 19 15.59 -8.74 -26.15
C ALA A 19 14.98 -8.66 -27.56
N PRO A 20 13.66 -8.44 -27.70
CA PRO A 20 13.01 -8.31 -29.00
C PRO A 20 13.68 -7.26 -29.90
N GLY A 21 14.13 -7.69 -31.08
CA GLY A 21 14.75 -6.80 -32.06
C GLY A 21 16.25 -6.55 -31.87
N GLU A 22 16.86 -7.02 -30.78
CA GLU A 22 18.32 -7.08 -30.65
C GLU A 22 18.93 -8.06 -31.66
N SER A 23 20.24 -8.00 -31.86
CA SER A 23 20.92 -8.83 -32.85
C SER A 23 21.87 -9.85 -32.23
N THR A 24 21.80 -11.09 -32.69
CA THR A 24 22.80 -12.14 -32.42
C THR A 24 23.41 -12.66 -33.71
N THR A 25 24.65 -13.14 -33.67
CA THR A 25 25.37 -13.66 -34.84
C THR A 25 25.38 -15.18 -34.83
N LEU A 26 24.69 -15.80 -35.78
CA LEU A 26 24.84 -17.23 -36.07
C LEU A 26 26.19 -17.48 -36.76
N ALA A 27 26.89 -18.53 -36.37
CA ALA A 27 28.13 -18.98 -36.99
C ALA A 27 28.13 -20.50 -37.20
N TRP A 28 28.57 -20.95 -38.37
CA TRP A 28 28.58 -22.37 -38.72
C TRP A 28 29.84 -22.79 -39.49
N ASN A 29 30.20 -24.06 -39.32
CA ASN A 29 31.27 -24.71 -40.05
C ASN A 29 30.87 -26.15 -40.39
N VAL A 30 30.79 -26.44 -41.68
CA VAL A 30 30.35 -27.71 -42.24
C VAL A 30 31.42 -28.26 -43.17
N SER A 31 31.66 -29.57 -43.14
CA SER A 31 32.56 -30.26 -44.06
C SER A 31 31.87 -31.41 -44.78
N GLY A 32 32.31 -31.71 -46.01
CA GLY A 32 31.78 -32.82 -46.80
C GLY A 32 30.36 -32.65 -47.36
N ALA A 33 29.78 -31.44 -47.32
CA ALA A 33 28.43 -31.15 -47.83
C ALA A 33 28.44 -30.58 -49.25
N ASP A 34 27.51 -31.02 -50.09
CA ASP A 34 27.22 -30.45 -51.41
C ASP A 34 26.30 -29.21 -51.29
N SER A 35 25.43 -29.18 -50.27
CA SER A 35 24.59 -28.03 -49.94
C SER A 35 24.40 -27.85 -48.44
N VAL A 36 24.24 -26.60 -48.03
CA VAL A 36 23.91 -26.19 -46.66
C VAL A 36 22.68 -25.29 -46.72
N ARG A 37 21.76 -25.48 -45.77
CA ARG A 37 20.58 -24.62 -45.57
C ARG A 37 20.39 -24.35 -44.09
N ILE A 38 19.88 -23.16 -43.76
CA ILE A 38 19.43 -22.80 -42.42
C ILE A 38 17.94 -22.46 -42.54
N SER A 39 17.12 -23.01 -41.66
CA SER A 39 15.68 -22.73 -41.55
C SER A 39 15.37 -22.12 -40.19
N PRO A 40 14.62 -21.01 -40.07
CA PRO A 40 14.07 -20.19 -41.17
C PRO A 40 15.17 -19.62 -42.07
N GLU A 41 14.81 -19.33 -43.33
CA GLU A 41 15.77 -18.81 -44.31
C GLU A 41 16.23 -17.41 -43.90
N LEU A 42 17.54 -17.25 -43.67
CA LEU A 42 18.11 -15.99 -43.18
C LEU A 42 18.05 -14.90 -44.25
N VAL A 43 18.68 -15.20 -45.39
CA VAL A 43 18.76 -14.40 -46.62
C VAL A 43 19.18 -15.32 -47.76
N SER A 44 18.87 -14.92 -48.99
CA SER A 44 19.34 -15.64 -50.18
C SER A 44 20.82 -15.37 -50.43
N PHE A 45 21.66 -16.38 -50.19
CA PHE A 45 23.08 -16.33 -50.53
C PHE A 45 23.28 -16.62 -52.03
N PRO A 46 24.03 -15.80 -52.79
CA PRO A 46 24.35 -16.11 -54.18
C PRO A 46 25.15 -17.42 -54.28
N GLY A 47 24.49 -18.50 -54.71
CA GLY A 47 25.07 -19.84 -54.77
C GLY A 47 24.72 -20.79 -53.62
N GLY A 48 23.79 -20.40 -52.73
CA GLY A 48 23.39 -21.19 -51.55
C GLY A 48 24.21 -20.81 -50.31
N THR A 49 23.75 -21.24 -49.13
CA THR A 49 24.45 -20.96 -47.87
C THR A 49 25.86 -21.57 -47.92
N PRO A 50 26.94 -20.79 -47.65
CA PRO A 50 28.29 -21.31 -47.73
C PRO A 50 28.54 -22.37 -46.63
N ALA A 51 29.47 -23.30 -46.87
CA ALA A 51 29.81 -24.35 -45.89
C ALA A 51 30.42 -23.79 -44.59
N VAL A 52 31.05 -22.62 -44.65
CA VAL A 52 31.53 -21.87 -43.48
C VAL A 52 31.04 -20.45 -43.61
N GLY A 53 30.41 -19.91 -42.56
CA GLY A 53 29.85 -18.58 -42.59
C GLY A 53 29.38 -18.08 -41.23
N SER A 54 29.04 -16.80 -41.19
CA SER A 54 28.38 -16.16 -40.07
C SER A 54 27.35 -15.15 -40.59
N TYR A 55 26.25 -14.97 -39.87
CA TYR A 55 25.19 -14.04 -40.24
C TYR A 55 24.50 -13.46 -39.00
N SER A 56 24.28 -12.14 -39.00
CA SER A 56 23.58 -11.44 -37.92
C SER A 56 22.08 -11.51 -38.15
N ILE A 57 21.35 -11.92 -37.13
CA ILE A 57 19.88 -12.02 -37.12
C ILE A 57 19.32 -11.15 -36.00
N SER A 58 18.07 -10.71 -36.15
CA SER A 58 17.32 -9.98 -35.12
C SER A 58 15.90 -10.52 -35.01
N PRO A 59 15.71 -11.73 -34.49
CA PRO A 59 14.38 -12.29 -34.30
C PRO A 59 13.59 -11.45 -33.27
N VAL A 60 12.28 -11.34 -33.49
CA VAL A 60 11.33 -10.68 -32.56
C VAL A 60 10.54 -11.66 -31.71
N ALA A 61 10.73 -12.96 -31.96
CA ALA A 61 10.13 -14.06 -31.21
C ALA A 61 11.12 -15.23 -31.17
N THR A 62 11.01 -16.07 -30.12
CA THR A 62 11.85 -17.26 -29.96
C THR A 62 11.84 -18.10 -31.23
N THR A 63 13.02 -18.33 -31.78
CA THR A 63 13.17 -18.96 -33.09
C THR A 63 14.21 -20.08 -33.01
N THR A 64 13.78 -21.31 -33.32
CA THR A 64 14.70 -22.43 -33.53
C THR A 64 15.25 -22.41 -34.96
N PHE A 65 16.55 -22.18 -35.09
CA PHE A 65 17.29 -22.29 -36.35
C PHE A 65 17.80 -23.71 -36.54
N THR A 66 17.57 -24.30 -37.71
CA THR A 66 18.05 -25.63 -38.06
C THR A 66 18.97 -25.56 -39.27
N LEU A 67 20.24 -25.90 -39.06
CA LEU A 67 21.26 -26.10 -40.08
C LEU A 67 21.16 -27.53 -40.63
N THR A 68 20.81 -27.69 -41.91
CA THR A 68 20.91 -28.97 -42.62
C THR A 68 22.10 -28.94 -43.57
N ALA A 69 22.99 -29.93 -43.45
CA ALA A 69 24.05 -30.21 -44.41
C ALA A 69 23.69 -31.46 -45.22
N THR A 70 23.79 -31.41 -46.54
CA THR A 70 23.40 -32.51 -47.44
C THR A 70 24.51 -32.81 -48.45
N ASN A 71 24.77 -34.09 -48.70
CA ASN A 71 25.55 -34.57 -49.84
C ASN A 71 24.87 -35.77 -50.51
N ALA A 72 25.51 -36.39 -51.51
CA ALA A 72 24.98 -37.57 -52.20
C ALA A 72 24.65 -38.77 -51.28
N THR A 73 25.30 -38.88 -50.12
CA THR A 73 25.11 -39.97 -49.13
C THR A 73 23.86 -39.76 -48.27
N GLY A 74 23.52 -38.51 -47.95
CA GLY A 74 22.41 -38.17 -47.05
C GLY A 74 22.52 -36.77 -46.46
N SER A 75 21.78 -36.53 -45.37
CA SER A 75 21.76 -35.24 -44.67
C SER A 75 21.98 -35.39 -43.17
N VAL A 76 22.62 -34.41 -42.56
CA VAL A 76 22.72 -34.24 -41.10
C VAL A 76 22.16 -32.87 -40.71
N ASN A 77 21.62 -32.77 -39.49
CA ASN A 77 21.04 -31.54 -38.96
C ASN A 77 21.70 -31.16 -37.64
N ALA A 78 21.79 -29.86 -37.37
CA ALA A 78 22.02 -29.28 -36.06
C ALA A 78 21.01 -28.15 -35.85
N SER A 79 20.47 -28.04 -34.65
CA SER A 79 19.52 -26.99 -34.31
C SER A 79 20.05 -26.15 -33.16
N LEU A 80 19.68 -24.88 -33.18
CA LEU A 80 20.01 -23.89 -32.17
C LEU A 80 18.76 -23.03 -31.95
N GLU A 81 18.36 -22.87 -30.70
CA GLU A 81 17.27 -21.99 -30.33
C GLU A 81 17.82 -20.64 -29.89
N VAL A 82 17.28 -19.55 -30.46
CA VAL A 82 17.50 -18.19 -29.97
C VAL A 82 16.20 -17.78 -29.30
N VAL A 83 16.25 -17.67 -27.97
CA VAL A 83 15.15 -17.24 -27.12
C VAL A 83 15.07 -15.72 -27.18
N VAL A 84 13.86 -15.21 -27.42
CA VAL A 84 13.58 -13.77 -27.41
C VAL A 84 12.66 -13.50 -26.22
N ASP A 85 13.20 -12.86 -25.20
CA ASP A 85 12.51 -12.59 -23.94
C ASP A 85 13.05 -11.26 -23.38
N ALA A 86 12.22 -10.23 -23.39
CA ALA A 86 12.61 -8.87 -22.99
C ALA A 86 12.94 -8.76 -21.49
N LEU A 87 12.32 -9.60 -20.67
CA LEU A 87 12.47 -9.59 -19.23
C LEU A 87 13.73 -10.35 -18.83
N GLU A 88 13.91 -11.58 -19.31
CA GLU A 88 15.11 -12.38 -19.03
C GLU A 88 16.38 -11.72 -19.62
N ALA A 89 16.29 -11.08 -20.78
CA ALA A 89 17.42 -10.37 -21.37
C ALA A 89 17.83 -9.10 -20.58
N ALA A 90 16.90 -8.49 -19.84
CA ALA A 90 17.19 -7.33 -18.98
C ALA A 90 17.84 -7.71 -17.64
N ILE A 91 17.89 -9.00 -17.29
CA ILE A 91 18.53 -9.47 -16.06
C ILE A 91 20.04 -9.33 -16.18
N ILE A 92 20.59 -8.39 -15.42
CA ILE A 92 22.03 -8.14 -15.33
C ILE A 92 22.66 -8.73 -14.06
N HIS A 93 21.82 -9.15 -13.11
CA HIS A 93 22.24 -9.98 -11.99
C HIS A 93 21.17 -11.00 -11.62
N LEU A 94 21.59 -12.25 -11.42
CA LEU A 94 20.76 -13.32 -10.88
C LEU A 94 21.51 -14.03 -9.75
N TRP A 95 20.90 -13.99 -8.57
CA TRP A 95 21.26 -14.85 -7.46
C TRP A 95 20.15 -15.84 -7.18
N ASP A 96 20.47 -17.12 -7.33
CA ASP A 96 19.61 -18.27 -7.08
C ASP A 96 20.39 -19.33 -6.27
N PRO A 97 20.02 -19.57 -5.01
CA PRO A 97 20.69 -20.52 -4.12
C PRO A 97 20.61 -21.98 -4.60
N SER A 98 19.72 -22.30 -5.53
CA SER A 98 19.65 -23.62 -6.17
C SER A 98 20.78 -23.82 -7.21
N LEU A 99 21.39 -22.75 -7.71
CA LEU A 99 22.47 -22.82 -8.69
C LEU A 99 23.81 -23.18 -8.05
N PRO A 100 24.65 -24.00 -8.73
CA PRO A 100 25.93 -24.42 -8.18
C PRO A 100 26.84 -23.22 -7.84
N ARG A 101 27.39 -23.21 -6.61
CA ARG A 101 28.36 -22.21 -6.10
C ARG A 101 27.80 -20.81 -5.79
N GLN A 102 26.48 -20.64 -5.69
CA GLN A 102 25.86 -19.37 -5.27
C GLN A 102 25.45 -19.35 -3.78
N THR A 103 25.74 -20.41 -3.01
CA THR A 103 25.25 -20.60 -1.64
C THR A 103 26.05 -19.87 -0.54
N SER A 104 27.12 -19.15 -0.91
CA SER A 104 27.93 -18.30 -0.03
C SER A 104 28.83 -17.41 -0.89
N GLY A 105 28.85 -16.10 -0.68
CA GLY A 105 29.74 -15.18 -1.41
C GLY A 105 29.20 -13.77 -1.56
N ALA A 106 29.84 -12.98 -2.42
CA ALA A 106 29.40 -11.63 -2.78
C ALA A 106 28.64 -11.62 -4.11
N ILE A 107 27.46 -10.98 -4.16
CA ILE A 107 26.64 -10.73 -5.36
C ILE A 107 27.15 -9.43 -5.98
N LEU A 108 27.64 -9.44 -7.22
CA LEU A 108 28.11 -8.22 -7.88
C LEU A 108 26.94 -7.46 -8.52
N ASP A 109 26.57 -6.31 -7.97
CA ASP A 109 25.77 -5.31 -8.65
C ASP A 109 26.53 -4.76 -9.87
N SER A 110 26.01 -5.05 -11.05
CA SER A 110 26.54 -4.63 -12.35
C SER A 110 26.18 -3.18 -12.70
N VAL A 111 25.21 -2.55 -12.02
CA VAL A 111 24.80 -1.15 -12.21
C VAL A 111 25.74 -0.20 -11.47
N GLY A 112 25.86 -0.38 -10.15
CA GLY A 112 26.73 0.43 -9.29
C GLY A 112 28.18 -0.07 -9.20
N GLY A 113 28.46 -1.25 -9.77
CA GLY A 113 29.76 -1.90 -9.73
C GLY A 113 30.13 -2.35 -8.31
N LYS A 114 29.12 -2.81 -7.54
CA LYS A 114 29.10 -3.01 -6.08
C LYS A 114 28.96 -4.51 -5.71
N ASN A 115 29.25 -4.92 -4.47
CA ASN A 115 29.21 -6.32 -4.01
C ASN A 115 28.27 -6.41 -2.78
N PHE A 116 27.26 -7.28 -2.81
CA PHE A 116 26.44 -7.60 -1.63
C PHE A 116 26.98 -8.86 -0.96
N ASP A 117 27.27 -8.80 0.33
CA ASP A 117 27.73 -9.98 1.05
C ASP A 117 26.54 -10.86 1.50
N ILE A 118 26.56 -12.14 1.14
CA ILE A 118 25.61 -13.17 1.62
C ILE A 118 26.22 -13.98 2.78
N THR A 119 27.42 -13.62 3.26
CA THR A 119 28.12 -14.48 4.21
C THR A 119 27.42 -14.45 5.56
N GLY A 120 27.04 -15.63 6.03
CA GLY A 120 26.33 -15.81 7.28
C GLY A 120 25.09 -16.68 7.19
N GLY A 121 24.76 -17.24 6.02
CA GLY A 121 23.54 -18.03 5.84
C GLY A 121 23.72 -19.56 5.70
N ASP A 122 22.79 -20.34 6.27
CA ASP A 122 22.71 -21.80 6.14
C ASP A 122 21.72 -22.07 5.01
N LEU A 123 22.18 -22.85 4.04
CA LEU A 123 21.34 -23.35 2.97
C LEU A 123 20.32 -24.32 3.56
N ILE A 124 19.04 -23.98 3.51
CA ILE A 124 17.97 -24.86 3.98
C ILE A 124 17.69 -25.90 2.90
N THR A 125 18.39 -27.04 2.96
CA THR A 125 18.22 -28.14 1.99
C THR A 125 17.10 -29.12 2.36
N ASP A 126 16.54 -28.99 3.56
CA ASP A 126 15.56 -29.92 4.15
C ASP A 126 14.11 -29.50 3.87
N LEU A 127 13.87 -28.52 3.00
CA LEU A 127 12.56 -28.25 2.41
C LEU A 127 12.19 -29.44 1.50
N THR A 128 11.83 -30.56 2.10
CA THR A 128 11.49 -31.79 1.37
C THR A 128 10.02 -31.79 0.98
N SER A 129 9.81 -31.57 -0.32
CA SER A 129 8.83 -32.26 -1.19
C SER A 129 7.33 -32.08 -0.97
N ASP A 130 6.84 -30.88 -0.65
CA ASP A 130 5.46 -30.45 -1.02
C ASP A 130 5.34 -28.93 -1.31
N SER A 131 6.44 -28.17 -1.37
CA SER A 131 6.41 -26.75 -1.77
C SER A 131 7.76 -26.26 -2.34
N ASN A 132 7.72 -25.79 -3.59
CA ASN A 132 8.59 -24.77 -4.19
C ASN A 132 9.93 -25.22 -4.82
N ASN A 133 10.10 -24.97 -6.14
CA ASN A 133 11.38 -25.15 -6.86
C ASN A 133 12.51 -24.21 -6.43
N LEU A 134 12.24 -23.27 -5.53
CA LEU A 134 13.27 -22.63 -4.72
C LEU A 134 13.78 -23.64 -3.68
N LYS A 135 14.47 -24.69 -4.15
CA LYS A 135 14.89 -25.87 -3.38
C LYS A 135 15.80 -25.58 -2.19
N ALA A 136 16.18 -24.32 -1.99
CA ALA A 136 17.01 -23.93 -0.88
C ALA A 136 16.91 -22.42 -0.60
N ALA A 137 16.12 -22.00 0.38
CA ALA A 137 16.24 -20.63 0.88
C ALA A 137 17.45 -20.54 1.82
N ILE A 138 18.05 -19.35 1.95
CA ILE A 138 19.14 -19.14 2.91
C ILE A 138 18.62 -18.42 4.16
N ASN A 139 18.88 -18.99 5.33
CA ASN A 139 18.65 -18.36 6.64
C ASN A 139 19.93 -17.80 7.21
N ARG A 140 19.92 -16.62 7.81
CA ARG A 140 21.10 -16.12 8.56
C ARG A 140 21.38 -16.99 9.80
N VAL A 141 22.52 -17.68 9.81
CA VAL A 141 23.06 -18.59 10.85
C VAL A 141 23.61 -17.85 12.05
N ASN A 142 24.16 -16.66 11.83
CA ASN A 142 24.74 -15.86 12.90
C ASN A 142 24.23 -14.42 12.86
N LEU A 143 23.11 -14.21 13.54
CA LEU A 143 22.46 -12.91 13.75
C LEU A 143 23.40 -11.85 14.38
N ALA A 144 24.51 -12.28 14.99
CA ALA A 144 25.49 -11.40 15.65
C ALA A 144 26.83 -11.28 14.90
N ALA A 145 27.01 -11.92 13.74
CA ALA A 145 28.23 -11.79 12.95
C ALA A 145 28.19 -10.53 12.08
N ASN A 146 29.22 -9.70 12.22
CA ASN A 146 29.56 -8.67 11.23
C ASN A 146 30.22 -9.39 10.04
N THR A 147 29.53 -9.41 8.91
CA THR A 147 30.03 -9.97 7.66
C THR A 147 30.18 -8.84 6.66
N GLY A 148 31.29 -8.85 5.91
CA GLY A 148 31.85 -7.66 5.31
C GLY A 148 32.41 -7.90 3.92
N GLY A 149 32.00 -6.99 3.03
CA GLY A 149 32.70 -6.56 1.84
C GLY A 149 32.25 -5.12 1.56
N ASP A 150 33.19 -4.25 1.21
CA ASP A 150 32.93 -2.91 0.66
C ASP A 150 31.78 -3.03 -0.34
N MET A 151 30.85 -2.05 -0.37
CA MET A 151 30.18 -1.51 -1.57
C MET A 151 28.71 -1.09 -1.28
N GLY A 152 28.51 0.20 -1.01
CA GLY A 152 27.19 0.82 -0.96
C GLY A 152 26.58 0.97 -2.35
N LEU A 153 25.34 0.50 -2.55
CA LEU A 153 24.49 1.13 -3.55
C LEU A 153 24.26 2.56 -3.05
N GLY A 154 24.84 3.51 -3.78
CA GLY A 154 24.14 4.79 -3.89
C GLY A 154 22.81 4.54 -4.58
N PHE A 155 21.90 5.51 -4.49
CA PHE A 155 20.75 5.51 -5.38
C PHE A 155 21.22 5.24 -6.82
N PRO A 156 20.62 4.28 -7.56
CA PRO A 156 20.98 4.04 -8.94
C PRO A 156 21.00 5.35 -9.72
N THR A 157 22.01 5.53 -10.56
CA THR A 157 22.15 6.72 -11.43
C THR A 157 21.58 6.48 -12.83
N GLN A 158 21.00 5.30 -13.04
CA GLN A 158 20.23 4.89 -14.20
C GLN A 158 19.00 4.12 -13.71
N ASP A 159 18.05 3.87 -14.61
CA ASP A 159 16.90 3.04 -14.31
C ASP A 159 17.33 1.62 -13.91
N ALA A 160 16.61 1.04 -12.96
CA ALA A 160 16.88 -0.30 -12.47
C ALA A 160 15.66 -0.87 -11.77
N SER A 161 15.55 -2.20 -11.76
CA SER A 161 14.55 -2.90 -10.95
C SER A 161 15.18 -3.99 -10.10
N PHE A 162 14.68 -4.16 -8.89
CA PHE A 162 15.13 -5.15 -7.91
C PHE A 162 13.98 -6.08 -7.59
N GLU A 163 14.16 -7.38 -7.82
CA GLU A 163 13.17 -8.41 -7.50
C GLU A 163 13.73 -9.34 -6.44
N ILE A 164 13.09 -9.38 -5.27
CA ILE A 164 13.47 -10.22 -4.15
C ILE A 164 12.32 -11.17 -3.83
N TRP A 165 12.61 -12.47 -3.76
CA TRP A 165 11.66 -13.45 -3.22
C TRP A 165 12.09 -13.82 -1.81
N VAL A 166 11.21 -13.61 -0.85
CA VAL A 166 11.44 -13.92 0.57
C VAL A 166 10.36 -14.84 1.11
N MET A 167 10.72 -15.67 2.08
CA MET A 167 9.77 -16.33 2.96
C MET A 167 9.85 -15.60 4.30
N PRO A 168 8.88 -14.75 4.66
CA PRO A 168 9.02 -13.76 5.73
C PRO A 168 9.27 -14.35 7.13
N GLY A 169 8.76 -15.56 7.41
CA GLY A 169 8.80 -16.13 8.74
C GLY A 169 7.98 -15.30 9.74
N GLU A 170 8.25 -15.45 11.04
CA GLU A 170 7.52 -14.71 12.07
C GLU A 170 7.76 -13.19 11.96
N LEU A 171 6.74 -12.46 11.51
CA LEU A 171 6.68 -11.00 11.52
C LEU A 171 6.05 -10.48 12.83
N ASN A 172 6.41 -9.26 13.21
CA ASN A 172 5.86 -8.53 14.35
C ASN A 172 5.73 -7.04 13.98
N ASP A 173 5.31 -6.19 14.92
CA ASP A 173 5.09 -4.76 14.66
C ASP A 173 6.40 -4.00 14.34
N ASP A 174 7.53 -4.49 14.88
CA ASP A 174 8.86 -3.96 14.60
C ASP A 174 9.29 -4.31 13.17
N TYR A 175 9.87 -3.34 12.46
CA TYR A 175 10.39 -3.59 11.11
C TYR A 175 11.58 -4.55 11.15
N GLN A 176 11.59 -5.52 10.24
CA GLN A 176 12.69 -6.43 10.00
C GLN A 176 13.41 -6.04 8.70
N VAL A 177 14.74 -5.92 8.74
CA VAL A 177 15.54 -5.47 7.58
C VAL A 177 15.81 -6.63 6.63
N ILE A 178 15.13 -6.66 5.48
CA ILE A 178 15.34 -7.66 4.42
C ILE A 178 16.64 -7.37 3.68
N PHE A 179 16.85 -6.10 3.35
CA PHE A 179 17.98 -5.66 2.55
C PHE A 179 18.44 -4.29 3.03
N GLU A 180 19.75 -4.10 3.12
CA GLU A 180 20.35 -2.79 3.37
C GLU A 180 21.64 -2.61 2.59
N THR A 181 21.96 -1.37 2.29
CA THR A 181 23.20 -0.99 1.65
C THR A 181 23.55 0.47 1.93
N GLY A 182 24.83 0.81 1.82
CA GLY A 182 25.35 2.16 2.06
C GLY A 182 25.99 2.32 3.44
N GLY A 183 26.13 3.57 3.87
CA GLY A 183 26.72 3.95 5.15
C GLY A 183 25.90 5.04 5.85
N PRO A 184 26.39 5.63 6.95
CA PRO A 184 25.61 6.51 7.84
C PRO A 184 25.13 7.84 7.22
N SER A 185 25.30 8.05 5.91
CA SER A 185 24.89 9.27 5.22
C SER A 185 24.17 8.95 3.91
N ASP A 186 24.73 8.03 3.11
CA ASP A 186 24.13 7.61 1.85
C ASP A 186 23.83 6.12 1.91
N GLY A 187 22.58 5.72 1.66
CA GLY A 187 22.21 4.30 1.64
C GLY A 187 20.74 4.03 1.42
N THR A 188 20.41 2.75 1.27
CA THR A 188 19.07 2.26 0.93
C THR A 188 18.72 1.07 1.81
N ALA A 189 17.45 0.95 2.21
CA ALA A 189 16.97 -0.21 2.96
C ALA A 189 15.57 -0.64 2.51
N ILE A 190 15.34 -1.95 2.52
CA ILE A 190 14.03 -2.59 2.37
C ILE A 190 13.72 -3.28 3.68
N LEU A 191 12.59 -2.92 4.27
CA LEU A 191 12.14 -3.43 5.55
C LEU A 191 10.71 -3.96 5.43
N MET A 192 10.36 -4.92 6.29
CA MET A 192 8.97 -5.34 6.42
C MET A 192 8.57 -5.60 7.88
N ASN A 193 7.32 -5.36 8.22
CA ASN A 193 6.70 -5.79 9.47
C ASN A 193 5.43 -6.61 9.17
N SER A 194 4.55 -6.85 10.12
CA SER A 194 3.33 -7.67 9.92
C SER A 194 2.31 -7.10 8.91
N PHE A 195 2.40 -5.83 8.53
CA PHE A 195 1.37 -5.14 7.72
C PHE A 195 1.93 -4.16 6.68
N MET A 196 3.25 -3.94 6.64
CA MET A 196 3.89 -2.94 5.78
C MET A 196 5.22 -3.43 5.24
N LEU A 197 5.45 -3.19 3.95
CA LEU A 197 6.79 -3.11 3.35
C LEU A 197 7.19 -1.64 3.33
N ARG A 198 8.48 -1.37 3.53
CA ARG A 198 9.03 -0.03 3.47
C ARG A 198 10.32 0.01 2.69
N PHE A 199 10.44 0.95 1.76
CA PHE A 199 11.64 1.27 1.02
C PHE A 199 12.16 2.66 1.40
N LEU A 200 13.41 2.73 1.82
CA LEU A 200 14.06 3.96 2.28
C LEU A 200 15.28 4.26 1.45
N HIS A 201 15.47 5.53 1.12
CA HIS A 201 16.75 6.03 0.61
C HIS A 201 17.17 7.32 1.33
N SER A 202 18.45 7.40 1.68
CA SER A 202 19.09 8.56 2.28
C SER A 202 20.23 9.05 1.41
N THR A 203 20.35 10.37 1.30
CA THR A 203 21.54 11.06 0.76
C THR A 203 21.98 12.15 1.74
N GLY A 204 23.27 12.21 2.08
CA GLY A 204 23.86 13.20 2.98
C GLY A 204 23.39 13.11 4.43
N GLY A 205 22.84 11.97 4.84
CA GLY A 205 22.26 11.72 6.16
C GLY A 205 20.83 12.21 6.33
N VAL A 206 20.14 12.51 5.23
CA VAL A 206 18.75 12.94 5.19
C VAL A 206 17.95 11.93 4.37
N ASN A 207 16.79 11.52 4.88
CA ASN A 207 15.85 10.72 4.11
C ASN A 207 15.36 11.52 2.90
N THR A 208 15.67 11.01 1.72
CA THR A 208 15.28 11.58 0.42
C THR A 208 14.20 10.77 -0.28
N LEU A 209 13.86 9.59 0.25
CA LEU A 209 12.77 8.74 -0.19
C LEU A 209 12.30 7.86 0.98
N ASP A 210 10.99 7.71 1.11
CA ASP A 210 10.34 6.88 2.12
C ASP A 210 9.00 6.39 1.55
N LEU A 211 9.02 5.19 0.97
CA LEU A 211 7.88 4.55 0.34
C LEU A 211 7.38 3.45 1.27
N GLU A 212 6.10 3.52 1.62
CA GLU A 212 5.42 2.52 2.46
C GLU A 212 4.36 1.83 1.61
N VAL A 213 4.34 0.50 1.63
CA VAL A 213 3.38 -0.35 0.91
C VAL A 213 2.61 -1.16 1.95
N PRO A 214 1.35 -0.81 2.25
CA PRO A 214 0.53 -1.56 3.19
C PRO A 214 0.09 -2.90 2.59
N PHE A 215 -0.01 -3.95 3.39
CA PHE A 215 -0.60 -5.23 3.02
C PHE A 215 -1.39 -5.81 4.20
N THR A 216 -2.47 -6.55 3.92
CA THR A 216 -3.45 -6.92 4.96
C THR A 216 -3.15 -8.24 5.65
N LEU A 217 -2.49 -9.21 4.99
CA LEU A 217 -2.13 -10.49 5.64
C LEU A 217 -1.02 -11.27 4.90
N ILE A 218 0.20 -11.30 5.42
CA ILE A 218 1.26 -12.18 4.90
C ILE A 218 1.26 -13.52 5.65
N ASN A 219 1.05 -14.63 4.92
CA ASN A 219 1.34 -15.95 5.48
C ASN A 219 2.86 -16.10 5.65
N PRO A 220 3.36 -16.31 6.88
CA PRO A 220 4.80 -16.35 7.17
C PRO A 220 5.55 -17.50 6.50
N SER A 221 4.82 -18.51 6.00
CA SER A 221 5.39 -19.69 5.35
C SER A 221 5.31 -19.65 3.82
N ASP A 222 4.62 -18.66 3.24
CA ASP A 222 4.52 -18.50 1.80
C ASP A 222 5.68 -17.63 1.29
N PHE A 223 6.04 -17.82 0.03
CA PHE A 223 6.97 -16.90 -0.61
C PHE A 223 6.24 -15.60 -0.97
N VAL A 224 6.94 -14.49 -0.84
CA VAL A 224 6.47 -13.16 -1.21
C VAL A 224 7.50 -12.57 -2.15
N GLN A 225 7.04 -12.15 -3.32
CA GLN A 225 7.80 -11.31 -4.23
C GLN A 225 7.72 -9.86 -3.74
N ILE A 226 8.86 -9.21 -3.71
CA ILE A 226 9.01 -7.76 -3.56
C ILE A 226 9.72 -7.28 -4.81
N LEU A 227 9.05 -6.47 -5.61
CA LEU A 227 9.63 -5.83 -6.78
C LEU A 227 9.69 -4.32 -6.57
N LEU A 228 10.86 -3.72 -6.75
CA LEU A 228 11.06 -2.28 -6.70
C LEU A 228 11.58 -1.81 -8.05
N THR A 229 10.90 -0.86 -8.67
CA THR A 229 11.33 -0.27 -9.94
C THR A 229 11.71 1.20 -9.72
N LEU A 230 12.84 1.60 -10.29
CA LEU A 230 13.37 2.94 -10.21
C LEU A 230 13.43 3.51 -11.62
N ASP A 231 12.58 4.50 -11.87
CA ASP A 231 12.50 5.23 -13.12
C ASP A 231 13.01 6.65 -12.88
N LEU A 232 14.26 6.91 -13.25
CA LEU A 232 14.90 8.20 -13.03
C LEU A 232 14.43 9.25 -14.03
N ASP A 233 13.99 8.84 -15.21
CA ASP A 233 13.47 9.73 -16.24
C ASP A 233 12.14 10.34 -15.79
N ASN A 234 11.28 9.54 -15.15
CA ASN A 234 10.01 9.98 -14.56
C ASN A 234 10.12 10.37 -13.08
N GLN A 235 11.30 10.22 -12.48
CA GLN A 235 11.56 10.44 -11.05
C GLN A 235 10.65 9.60 -10.14
N ALA A 236 10.27 8.40 -10.56
CA ALA A 236 9.34 7.53 -9.85
C ALA A 236 10.04 6.31 -9.25
N VAL A 237 9.55 5.89 -8.09
CA VAL A 237 9.84 4.60 -7.47
C VAL A 237 8.53 3.88 -7.28
N ASN A 238 8.37 2.73 -7.93
CA ASN A 238 7.22 1.87 -7.73
C ASN A 238 7.65 0.64 -6.93
N ALA A 239 6.79 0.20 -6.02
CA ALA A 239 6.97 -1.03 -5.27
C ALA A 239 5.75 -1.91 -5.49
N TYR A 240 5.98 -3.19 -5.74
CA TYR A 240 4.95 -4.22 -5.85
C TYR A 240 5.29 -5.33 -4.86
N VAL A 241 4.31 -5.77 -4.10
CA VAL A 241 4.41 -6.91 -3.18
C VAL A 241 3.35 -7.91 -3.61
N LYS A 242 3.73 -9.16 -3.86
CA LYS A 242 2.82 -10.24 -4.28
C LYS A 242 3.15 -11.55 -3.57
N GLY A 243 2.18 -12.15 -2.91
CA GLY A 243 2.33 -13.49 -2.32
C GLY A 243 2.28 -14.57 -3.39
N SER A 244 3.12 -15.60 -3.31
CA SER A 244 3.26 -16.66 -4.32
C SER A 244 2.00 -17.49 -4.57
N ALA A 245 1.05 -17.48 -3.65
CA ALA A 245 -0.24 -18.15 -3.76
C ALA A 245 -1.36 -17.24 -4.29
N GLY A 246 -1.04 -15.99 -4.67
CA GLY A 246 -2.01 -14.94 -4.99
C GLY A 246 -2.85 -14.48 -3.79
N GLY A 247 -3.77 -13.53 -4.01
CA GLY A 247 -4.76 -13.07 -3.03
C GLY A 247 -4.43 -11.76 -2.30
N ALA A 248 -4.89 -11.62 -1.04
CA ALA A 248 -4.84 -10.41 -0.19
C ALA A 248 -3.43 -9.88 0.19
N ILE A 249 -2.39 -10.34 -0.53
CA ILE A 249 -0.97 -10.02 -0.34
C ILE A 249 -0.47 -9.13 -1.49
N SER A 250 -1.31 -8.83 -2.48
CA SER A 250 -0.99 -7.88 -3.53
C SER A 250 -1.13 -6.45 -3.01
N ALA A 251 -0.07 -5.67 -3.14
CA ALA A 251 -0.09 -4.25 -2.85
C ALA A 251 0.96 -3.52 -3.69
N SER A 252 0.63 -2.32 -4.14
CA SER A 252 1.56 -1.45 -4.83
C SER A 252 1.59 -0.07 -4.18
N ALA A 253 2.69 0.64 -4.36
CA ALA A 253 2.75 2.06 -4.03
C ALA A 253 3.82 2.76 -4.87
N THR A 254 3.63 4.08 -5.04
CA THR A 254 4.52 4.91 -5.83
C THR A 254 5.01 6.11 -5.01
N ALA A 255 6.28 6.49 -5.18
CA ALA A 255 6.86 7.69 -4.60
C ALA A 255 7.79 8.41 -5.58
N LEU A 256 8.01 9.71 -5.33
CA LEU A 256 8.90 10.54 -6.16
C LEU A 256 10.31 10.64 -5.59
N ILE A 257 11.30 10.59 -6.48
CA ILE A 257 12.71 10.65 -6.17
C ILE A 257 13.11 12.09 -5.82
N GLY A 258 13.67 12.29 -4.63
CA GLY A 258 14.37 13.53 -4.28
C GLY A 258 13.52 14.61 -3.60
N VAL A 259 12.33 14.28 -3.10
CA VAL A 259 11.58 15.17 -2.20
C VAL A 259 11.96 14.85 -0.75
N PRO A 260 12.69 15.73 -0.02
CA PRO A 260 12.86 15.55 1.41
C PRO A 260 11.50 15.74 2.06
N ASN A 261 10.90 14.66 2.57
CA ASN A 261 9.57 14.70 3.18
C ASN A 261 9.55 15.38 4.58
N GLY A 262 10.65 16.05 4.97
CA GLY A 262 10.78 16.78 6.23
C GLY A 262 10.76 15.91 7.49
N ARG A 263 10.58 14.59 7.36
CA ARG A 263 10.67 13.66 8.49
C ARG A 263 12.14 13.49 8.85
N ALA A 264 12.47 13.74 10.12
CA ALA A 264 13.72 13.22 10.66
C ALA A 264 13.70 11.70 10.41
N SER A 265 14.80 11.17 9.84
CA SER A 265 14.91 9.74 9.67
C SER A 265 14.66 9.07 11.03
N LEU A 266 13.71 8.14 11.10
CA LEU A 266 13.54 7.23 12.26
C LEU A 266 14.88 6.59 12.67
N PHE A 267 15.80 6.55 11.71
CA PHE A 267 17.17 6.13 11.83
C PHE A 267 18.06 7.32 12.17
N THR A 268 18.62 7.36 13.38
CA THR A 268 19.97 7.94 13.46
C THR A 268 20.85 6.97 12.67
N TRP A 269 21.18 7.34 11.43
CA TRP A 269 21.99 6.52 10.53
C TRP A 269 23.36 6.11 11.12
N SER A 270 23.74 6.69 12.27
CA SER A 270 24.82 6.21 13.15
C SER A 270 24.61 4.80 13.76
N GLY A 271 23.41 4.21 13.61
CA GLY A 271 23.05 2.89 14.13
C GLY A 271 23.34 1.74 13.16
N PHE A 272 23.10 1.93 11.86
CA PHE A 272 23.62 1.02 10.83
C PHE A 272 25.15 1.04 10.96
N GLY A 273 25.72 -0.13 11.28
CA GLY A 273 26.99 -0.23 12.01
C GLY A 273 28.17 0.51 11.35
N GLY A 274 29.14 0.90 12.18
CA GLY A 274 30.36 1.63 11.78
C GLY A 274 31.37 0.85 10.92
N GLY A 275 30.90 0.19 9.86
CA GLY A 275 31.63 -0.38 8.72
C GLY A 275 30.87 -0.05 7.42
N ALA A 276 31.52 -0.07 6.26
CA ALA A 276 31.02 0.47 4.98
C ALA A 276 30.26 -0.59 4.13
N ASP A 277 29.43 -1.41 4.78
CA ASP A 277 29.05 -2.74 4.29
C ASP A 277 27.51 -2.92 4.24
N GLY A 278 26.96 -3.52 3.16
CA GLY A 278 25.53 -3.84 3.00
C GLY A 278 25.20 -5.33 3.22
N ALA A 279 23.93 -5.67 3.46
CA ALA A 279 23.48 -7.02 3.78
C ALA A 279 22.14 -7.41 3.11
N LEU A 280 22.02 -8.68 2.73
CA LEU A 280 20.78 -9.33 2.30
C LEU A 280 20.38 -10.38 3.34
N GLY A 281 19.12 -10.35 3.79
CA GLY A 281 18.62 -11.16 4.91
C GLY A 281 18.97 -10.61 6.30
N GLY A 282 19.09 -9.30 6.47
CA GLY A 282 19.36 -8.66 7.77
C GLY A 282 20.18 -7.38 7.67
N THR A 283 20.81 -7.04 8.80
CA THR A 283 21.72 -5.88 8.91
C THR A 283 23.20 -6.32 8.91
N GLY A 284 24.07 -5.59 8.21
CA GLY A 284 25.54 -5.73 8.26
C GLY A 284 26.14 -5.19 9.56
N GLY A 285 25.38 -4.38 10.32
CA GLY A 285 25.75 -3.82 11.61
C GLY A 285 24.71 -4.01 12.72
N THR A 286 24.68 -3.08 13.69
CA THR A 286 23.66 -3.06 14.76
C THR A 286 22.34 -2.57 14.17
N ALA A 287 21.25 -3.28 14.42
CA ALA A 287 19.92 -2.84 14.01
C ALA A 287 19.57 -1.52 14.74
N PRO A 288 19.09 -0.48 14.03
CA PRO A 288 18.55 0.73 14.64
C PRO A 288 17.45 0.47 15.66
N LEU A 289 17.18 1.43 16.55
CA LEU A 289 16.06 1.32 17.50
C LEU A 289 14.74 1.20 16.74
N GLY A 290 13.92 0.20 17.12
CA GLY A 290 12.64 -0.09 16.46
C GLY A 290 12.74 -0.95 15.19
N VAL A 291 13.94 -1.46 14.85
CA VAL A 291 14.10 -2.47 13.81
C VAL A 291 14.86 -3.68 14.32
N THR A 292 14.63 -4.83 13.69
CA THR A 292 15.29 -6.09 14.01
C THR A 292 15.90 -6.72 12.76
N SER A 293 16.77 -7.71 12.94
CA SER A 293 17.27 -8.50 11.81
C SER A 293 16.15 -9.37 11.24
N PHE A 294 16.10 -9.49 9.92
CA PHE A 294 15.18 -10.40 9.24
C PHE A 294 15.32 -11.85 9.73
N LYS A 295 14.19 -12.42 10.13
CA LYS A 295 14.09 -13.77 10.69
C LYS A 295 13.63 -14.81 9.67
N GLY A 296 13.18 -14.35 8.51
CA GLY A 296 12.78 -15.19 7.38
C GLY A 296 13.96 -15.68 6.55
N SER A 297 13.64 -16.23 5.38
CA SER A 297 14.60 -16.75 4.42
C SER A 297 14.54 -15.96 3.12
N VAL A 298 15.69 -15.79 2.46
CA VAL A 298 15.73 -15.21 1.11
C VAL A 298 15.86 -16.33 0.09
N GLY A 299 14.97 -16.34 -0.90
CA GLY A 299 14.87 -17.34 -1.94
C GLY A 299 15.55 -16.94 -3.25
N LEU A 300 15.25 -15.77 -3.79
CA LEU A 300 15.75 -15.32 -5.10
C LEU A 300 16.08 -13.83 -5.05
N PHE A 301 17.09 -13.40 -5.80
CA PHE A 301 17.33 -11.97 -6.04
C PHE A 301 17.74 -11.72 -7.49
N LYS A 302 17.01 -10.83 -8.18
CA LYS A 302 17.33 -10.38 -9.53
C LYS A 302 17.49 -8.86 -9.57
N ILE A 303 18.38 -8.41 -10.46
CA ILE A 303 18.53 -6.99 -10.82
C ILE A 303 18.33 -6.87 -12.33
N TYR A 304 17.45 -5.98 -12.72
CA TYR A 304 17.19 -5.58 -14.09
C TYR A 304 17.85 -4.23 -14.38
N ASP A 305 18.37 -4.04 -15.59
CA ASP A 305 19.08 -2.81 -16.01
C ASP A 305 18.17 -1.66 -16.46
N ARG A 306 16.88 -1.78 -16.17
CA ARG A 306 15.83 -0.82 -16.50
C ARG A 306 14.70 -0.84 -15.47
N ALA A 307 13.87 0.19 -15.49
CA ALA A 307 12.58 0.18 -14.82
C ALA A 307 11.66 -0.80 -15.55
N LEU A 308 11.13 -1.78 -14.83
CA LEU A 308 10.06 -2.64 -15.33
C LEU A 308 8.73 -1.88 -15.24
N THR A 309 7.87 -2.09 -16.23
CA THR A 309 6.47 -1.69 -16.14
C THR A 309 5.70 -2.61 -15.19
N GLU A 310 4.49 -2.25 -14.82
CA GLU A 310 3.62 -3.11 -14.02
C GLU A 310 3.31 -4.44 -14.71
N ALA A 311 2.97 -4.42 -16.00
CA ALA A 311 2.76 -5.66 -16.76
C ALA A 311 4.01 -6.57 -16.76
N GLU A 312 5.20 -6.00 -16.81
CA GLU A 312 6.45 -6.77 -16.74
C GLU A 312 6.77 -7.24 -15.31
N ALA A 313 6.36 -6.48 -14.29
CA ALA A 313 6.39 -6.90 -12.89
C ALA A 313 5.54 -8.16 -12.68
N ASP A 314 4.39 -8.19 -13.33
CA ASP A 314 3.41 -9.28 -13.27
C ASP A 314 3.89 -10.49 -14.05
N GLU A 315 4.47 -10.29 -15.22
CA GLU A 315 5.16 -11.35 -15.96
C GLU A 315 6.33 -11.93 -15.14
N ALA A 316 7.12 -11.08 -14.46
CA ALA A 316 8.20 -11.52 -13.58
C ALA A 316 7.69 -12.34 -12.39
N TYR A 317 6.59 -11.89 -11.78
CA TYR A 317 5.88 -12.61 -10.74
C TYR A 317 5.48 -14.00 -11.24
N LEU A 318 4.71 -14.08 -12.33
CA LEU A 318 4.17 -15.33 -12.85
C LEU A 318 5.27 -16.34 -13.22
N LYS A 319 6.35 -15.90 -13.88
CA LYS A 319 7.49 -16.78 -14.24
C LYS A 319 8.12 -17.49 -13.04
N VAL A 320 8.08 -16.86 -11.87
CA VAL A 320 8.66 -17.42 -10.66
C VAL A 320 7.60 -18.07 -9.78
N ALA A 321 6.41 -17.49 -9.66
CA ALA A 321 5.25 -18.04 -8.96
C ALA A 321 4.84 -19.39 -9.53
N ASP A 322 4.69 -19.52 -10.85
CA ASP A 322 4.35 -20.77 -11.53
C ASP A 322 5.40 -21.87 -11.24
N ARG A 323 6.67 -21.50 -11.30
CA ARG A 323 7.79 -22.38 -10.93
C ARG A 323 7.75 -22.77 -9.45
N ILE A 324 7.28 -21.88 -8.57
CA ILE A 324 7.11 -22.11 -7.13
C ILE A 324 5.89 -23.01 -6.86
N THR A 325 4.78 -22.85 -7.56
CA THR A 325 3.51 -23.54 -7.28
C THR A 325 3.36 -24.91 -7.95
N GLU A 326 4.25 -25.30 -8.88
CA GLU A 326 4.32 -26.64 -9.54
C GLU A 326 2.96 -27.30 -9.85
N SER A 327 2.12 -26.71 -10.72
CA SER A 327 0.84 -27.34 -11.05
C SER A 327 0.17 -26.75 -12.30
N ASP A 328 0.69 -26.99 -13.52
CA ASP A 328 -0.10 -26.95 -14.76
C ASP A 328 -0.04 -28.39 -15.30
N SER A 329 -0.93 -29.22 -14.79
CA SER A 329 -0.88 -30.67 -14.93
C SER A 329 -1.26 -31.15 -16.34
N ASP A 330 -1.98 -30.33 -17.10
CA ASP A 330 -2.44 -30.65 -18.45
C ASP A 330 -1.80 -29.80 -19.56
N PHE A 331 -0.91 -28.87 -19.18
CA PHE A 331 -0.01 -28.10 -20.04
C PHE A 331 -0.73 -27.18 -21.02
N ASP A 332 -1.83 -26.58 -20.60
CA ASP A 332 -2.64 -25.73 -21.46
C ASP A 332 -2.37 -24.22 -21.26
N GLY A 333 -1.48 -23.89 -20.32
CA GLY A 333 -1.05 -22.54 -20.01
C GLY A 333 -1.84 -21.87 -18.89
N LEU A 334 -2.78 -22.58 -18.24
CA LEU A 334 -3.42 -22.16 -17.00
C LEU A 334 -2.82 -22.90 -15.79
N PRO A 335 -2.68 -22.25 -14.62
CA PRO A 335 -2.28 -22.94 -13.40
C PRO A 335 -3.44 -23.74 -12.77
N ASP A 336 -3.20 -24.99 -12.39
CA ASP A 336 -4.15 -25.91 -11.74
C ASP A 336 -4.82 -25.26 -10.52
N PHE A 337 -4.10 -24.43 -9.75
CA PHE A 337 -4.67 -23.78 -8.56
C PHE A 337 -5.74 -22.76 -8.94
N TRP A 338 -5.54 -22.04 -10.05
CA TRP A 338 -6.46 -21.04 -10.56
C TRP A 338 -7.67 -21.74 -11.16
N GLU A 339 -7.44 -22.76 -11.98
CA GLU A 339 -8.51 -23.58 -12.55
C GLU A 339 -9.33 -24.29 -11.46
N THR A 340 -8.67 -24.87 -10.45
CA THR A 340 -9.35 -25.50 -9.31
C THR A 340 -10.11 -24.48 -8.46
N ARG A 341 -9.61 -23.24 -8.34
CA ARG A 341 -10.28 -22.18 -7.58
C ARG A 341 -11.58 -21.74 -8.25
N PHE A 342 -11.55 -21.52 -9.56
CA PHE A 342 -12.66 -20.92 -10.30
C PHE A 342 -13.60 -21.96 -10.93
N PHE A 343 -13.07 -23.09 -11.41
CA PHE A 343 -13.85 -24.13 -12.10
C PHE A 343 -13.97 -25.43 -11.30
N GLY A 344 -13.03 -25.71 -10.40
CA GLY A 344 -13.02 -26.91 -9.57
C GLY A 344 -12.50 -28.17 -10.26
N ASP A 345 -12.04 -28.05 -11.50
CA ASP A 345 -11.33 -29.06 -12.29
C ASP A 345 -10.35 -28.39 -13.27
N LEU A 346 -9.62 -29.21 -14.04
CA LEU A 346 -8.58 -28.80 -15.01
C LEU A 346 -9.09 -28.97 -16.46
N ALA A 347 -10.30 -28.49 -16.73
CA ALA A 347 -10.95 -28.76 -18.02
C ALA A 347 -11.06 -27.52 -18.91
N GLN A 348 -10.87 -26.32 -18.35
CA GLN A 348 -11.00 -25.08 -19.09
C GLN A 348 -9.67 -24.73 -19.71
N GLY A 349 -9.68 -24.36 -20.98
CA GLY A 349 -8.48 -23.95 -21.69
C GLY A 349 -8.19 -22.46 -21.54
N SER A 350 -6.92 -22.10 -21.73
CA SER A 350 -6.46 -20.70 -21.80
C SER A 350 -7.19 -19.81 -22.81
N SER A 351 -7.82 -20.39 -23.84
CA SER A 351 -8.57 -19.65 -24.88
C SER A 351 -10.09 -19.66 -24.68
N ASP A 352 -10.59 -20.31 -23.64
CA ASP A 352 -12.02 -20.32 -23.35
C ASP A 352 -12.44 -18.97 -22.76
N ASN A 353 -13.70 -18.59 -22.94
CA ASN A 353 -14.31 -17.40 -22.38
C ASN A 353 -15.57 -17.87 -21.65
N ASN A 354 -15.50 -17.89 -20.33
CA ASN A 354 -16.39 -18.72 -19.52
C ASN A 354 -17.66 -17.97 -19.08
N ASP A 355 -17.61 -16.66 -18.90
CA ASP A 355 -18.74 -15.79 -18.55
C ASP A 355 -19.29 -14.97 -19.72
N ASN A 356 -18.59 -14.92 -20.86
CA ASN A 356 -18.95 -14.24 -22.11
C ASN A 356 -18.88 -12.72 -22.06
N ASP A 357 -17.94 -12.16 -21.30
CA ASP A 357 -17.68 -10.71 -21.21
C ASP A 357 -16.86 -10.18 -22.41
N GLY A 358 -15.96 -11.00 -22.95
CA GLY A 358 -15.05 -10.62 -24.02
C GLY A 358 -13.60 -11.10 -23.81
N LEU A 359 -13.20 -11.39 -22.57
CA LEU A 359 -11.87 -11.87 -22.21
C LEU A 359 -11.77 -13.40 -22.30
N THR A 360 -10.56 -13.90 -22.53
CA THR A 360 -10.25 -15.33 -22.38
C THR A 360 -9.73 -15.64 -20.99
N ASN A 361 -9.82 -16.90 -20.55
CA ASN A 361 -9.30 -17.35 -19.26
C ASN A 361 -7.84 -16.94 -19.00
N LEU A 362 -7.01 -16.91 -20.05
CA LEU A 362 -5.64 -16.42 -19.93
C LEU A 362 -5.57 -14.90 -19.75
N GLU A 363 -6.42 -14.15 -20.43
CA GLU A 363 -6.53 -12.69 -20.26
C GLU A 363 -7.07 -12.35 -18.85
N GLU A 364 -8.07 -13.07 -18.36
CA GLU A 364 -8.63 -12.93 -17.00
C GLU A 364 -7.59 -13.32 -15.94
N LEU A 365 -6.86 -14.42 -16.15
CA LEU A 365 -5.72 -14.79 -15.30
C LEU A 365 -4.66 -13.68 -15.23
N ASN A 366 -4.37 -13.04 -16.37
CA ASN A 366 -3.38 -11.96 -16.43
C ASN A 366 -3.91 -10.65 -15.82
N ALA A 367 -5.20 -10.37 -15.96
CA ALA A 367 -5.87 -9.22 -15.37
C ALA A 367 -6.14 -9.41 -13.86
N GLY A 368 -6.07 -10.66 -13.38
CA GLY A 368 -6.42 -11.00 -12.00
C GLY A 368 -7.94 -11.01 -11.76
N SER A 369 -8.75 -10.99 -12.81
CA SER A 369 -10.21 -10.99 -12.73
C SER A 369 -10.75 -12.41 -12.54
N ASN A 370 -12.05 -12.52 -12.27
CA ASN A 370 -12.73 -13.78 -12.00
C ASN A 370 -13.32 -14.35 -13.30
N PRO A 371 -12.81 -15.48 -13.82
CA PRO A 371 -13.20 -16.04 -15.11
C PRO A 371 -14.60 -16.68 -15.17
N THR A 372 -15.42 -16.39 -14.18
CA THR A 372 -16.79 -16.90 -14.07
C THR A 372 -17.81 -15.78 -13.88
N LEU A 373 -17.36 -14.53 -13.82
CA LEU A 373 -18.15 -13.34 -13.61
C LEU A 373 -17.69 -12.28 -14.60
N ALA A 374 -18.59 -11.86 -15.49
CA ALA A 374 -18.29 -10.84 -16.48
C ALA A 374 -17.92 -9.47 -15.89
N ASP A 375 -18.27 -9.25 -14.62
CA ASP A 375 -18.02 -8.07 -13.79
C ASP A 375 -17.59 -8.62 -12.43
N SER A 376 -16.28 -8.57 -12.18
CA SER A 376 -15.60 -9.33 -11.14
C SER A 376 -15.82 -8.79 -9.73
N ASP A 377 -15.99 -7.48 -9.57
CA ASP A 377 -16.27 -6.80 -8.31
C ASP A 377 -17.72 -6.30 -8.16
N ALA A 378 -18.54 -6.50 -9.20
CA ALA A 378 -19.97 -6.26 -9.24
C ALA A 378 -20.36 -4.78 -9.13
N ASP A 379 -19.55 -3.90 -9.70
CA ASP A 379 -19.71 -2.45 -9.66
C ASP A 379 -20.57 -1.90 -10.82
N GLY A 380 -20.89 -2.75 -11.80
CA GLY A 380 -21.69 -2.44 -12.98
C GLY A 380 -20.88 -2.20 -14.27
N LEU A 381 -19.57 -2.43 -14.25
CA LEU A 381 -18.67 -2.39 -15.41
C LEU A 381 -18.08 -3.79 -15.65
N ASP A 382 -18.19 -4.29 -16.89
CA ASP A 382 -17.65 -5.62 -17.22
C ASP A 382 -16.10 -5.56 -17.31
N ASP A 383 -15.38 -6.62 -16.92
CA ASP A 383 -13.91 -6.67 -16.83
C ASP A 383 -13.22 -6.26 -18.17
N GLU A 384 -13.76 -6.70 -19.31
CA GLU A 384 -13.24 -6.31 -20.63
C GLU A 384 -13.29 -4.80 -20.86
N VAL A 385 -14.33 -4.15 -20.35
CA VAL A 385 -14.56 -2.72 -20.52
C VAL A 385 -13.56 -1.94 -19.68
N GLU A 386 -13.38 -2.33 -18.42
CA GLU A 386 -12.41 -1.76 -17.49
C GLU A 386 -10.99 -1.79 -18.07
N ILE A 387 -10.55 -2.95 -18.55
CA ILE A 387 -9.22 -3.12 -19.16
C ILE A 387 -9.09 -2.35 -20.48
N SER A 388 -10.20 -2.12 -21.18
CA SER A 388 -10.24 -1.43 -22.48
C SER A 388 -10.39 0.08 -22.38
N LEU A 389 -10.53 0.64 -21.19
CA LEU A 389 -10.49 2.09 -20.98
C LEU A 389 -9.14 2.66 -21.44
N ALA A 390 -9.11 3.97 -21.71
CA ALA A 390 -7.88 4.63 -22.15
C ALA A 390 -6.76 4.52 -21.08
N GLU A 391 -7.19 4.53 -19.82
CA GLU A 391 -6.42 4.17 -18.63
C GLU A 391 -7.32 3.16 -17.87
N PRO A 392 -6.86 1.93 -17.59
CA PRO A 392 -7.69 0.90 -16.96
C PRO A 392 -8.04 1.15 -15.49
N THR A 393 -9.23 0.71 -15.07
CA THR A 393 -9.65 0.57 -13.66
C THR A 393 -9.23 -0.80 -13.10
N ASP A 394 -9.30 -0.99 -11.78
CA ASP A 394 -8.98 -2.26 -11.13
C ASP A 394 -10.22 -3.16 -11.07
N VAL A 395 -10.23 -4.20 -11.91
CA VAL A 395 -11.29 -5.22 -12.06
C VAL A 395 -11.70 -5.97 -10.79
N ASN A 396 -11.01 -5.76 -9.65
CA ASN A 396 -11.38 -6.34 -8.36
C ASN A 396 -11.67 -5.29 -7.29
N ASN A 397 -11.72 -4.01 -7.65
CA ASN A 397 -11.97 -2.90 -6.76
C ASN A 397 -13.10 -2.02 -7.33
N PRO A 398 -14.31 -2.06 -6.75
CA PRO A 398 -15.48 -1.45 -7.34
C PRO A 398 -15.50 0.10 -7.27
N ASP A 399 -14.40 0.74 -6.89
CA ASP A 399 -14.21 2.18 -6.71
C ASP A 399 -12.69 2.43 -6.75
N THR A 400 -12.14 2.59 -7.95
CA THR A 400 -10.69 2.54 -8.20
C THR A 400 -9.95 3.71 -7.56
N ASP A 401 -10.54 4.90 -7.50
CA ASP A 401 -9.91 6.09 -6.93
C ASP A 401 -10.32 6.39 -5.47
N GLY A 402 -11.37 5.75 -4.97
CA GLY A 402 -11.77 5.74 -3.57
C GLY A 402 -12.55 6.97 -3.13
N ASP A 403 -13.26 7.63 -4.05
CA ASP A 403 -14.08 8.82 -3.75
C ASP A 403 -15.50 8.49 -3.23
N GLY A 404 -15.94 7.25 -3.43
CA GLY A 404 -17.24 6.72 -3.00
C GLY A 404 -18.29 6.55 -4.10
N LEU A 405 -17.99 6.89 -5.36
CA LEU A 405 -18.69 6.39 -6.56
C LEU A 405 -18.02 5.11 -7.06
N THR A 406 -18.80 4.21 -7.67
CA THR A 406 -18.20 3.04 -8.32
C THR A 406 -17.71 3.37 -9.73
N ASP A 407 -16.69 2.67 -10.24
CA ASP A 407 -16.18 2.89 -11.60
C ASP A 407 -17.30 2.76 -12.64
N GLY A 408 -18.19 1.80 -12.43
CA GLY A 408 -19.43 1.62 -13.17
C GLY A 408 -20.40 2.79 -13.06
N GLU A 409 -20.56 3.43 -11.90
CA GLU A 409 -21.40 4.63 -11.71
C GLU A 409 -20.83 5.85 -12.42
N GLU A 410 -19.51 5.99 -12.46
CA GLU A 410 -18.82 7.10 -13.07
C GLU A 410 -18.79 7.00 -14.60
N VAL A 411 -18.38 5.84 -15.12
CA VAL A 411 -18.30 5.58 -16.57
C VAL A 411 -19.69 5.59 -17.21
N ASN A 412 -20.69 5.00 -16.54
CA ASN A 412 -22.06 4.96 -17.05
C ASN A 412 -22.94 6.16 -16.61
N GLY A 413 -22.40 7.04 -15.79
CA GLY A 413 -23.08 8.18 -15.16
C GLY A 413 -23.58 9.25 -16.13
N ASN A 414 -24.38 10.18 -15.61
CA ASN A 414 -24.77 11.40 -16.34
C ASN A 414 -25.04 12.59 -15.38
N PRO A 415 -24.07 13.51 -15.20
CA PRO A 415 -22.75 13.52 -15.87
C PRO A 415 -21.90 12.30 -15.50
N SER A 416 -21.02 11.89 -16.41
CA SER A 416 -20.00 10.85 -16.17
C SER A 416 -18.74 11.52 -15.62
N SER A 417 -18.06 10.94 -14.65
CA SER A 417 -16.76 11.40 -14.13
C SER A 417 -15.62 10.48 -14.58
N ASN A 418 -14.41 10.69 -14.07
CA ASN A 418 -13.22 9.92 -14.39
C ASN A 418 -12.86 8.97 -13.22
N PRO A 419 -13.01 7.64 -13.39
CA PRO A 419 -12.91 6.67 -12.30
C PRO A 419 -11.50 6.43 -11.73
N LEU A 420 -10.53 7.25 -12.13
CA LEU A 420 -9.14 7.16 -11.69
C LEU A 420 -8.70 8.42 -10.95
N ILE A 421 -9.60 9.38 -10.78
CA ILE A 421 -9.29 10.69 -10.22
C ILE A 421 -10.47 11.15 -9.38
N VAL A 422 -10.26 11.09 -8.06
CA VAL A 422 -11.19 11.55 -7.02
C VAL A 422 -11.87 12.91 -7.30
N ASP A 423 -11.21 13.82 -8.02
CA ASP A 423 -11.72 15.15 -8.41
C ASP A 423 -11.40 15.34 -9.90
N SER A 424 -12.40 15.11 -10.75
CA SER A 424 -12.24 15.00 -12.21
C SER A 424 -11.85 16.32 -12.89
N ASP A 425 -12.25 17.48 -12.35
CA ASP A 425 -11.99 18.79 -12.95
C ASP A 425 -10.98 19.66 -12.18
N PHE A 426 -10.54 19.18 -11.01
CA PHE A 426 -9.53 19.74 -10.12
C PHE A 426 -9.93 21.05 -9.44
N ASP A 427 -11.21 21.28 -9.16
CA ASP A 427 -11.69 22.45 -8.43
C ASP A 427 -11.60 22.33 -6.90
N GLY A 428 -11.31 21.13 -6.39
CA GLY A 428 -11.12 20.80 -4.99
C GLY A 428 -12.28 20.08 -4.33
N PHE A 429 -13.31 19.66 -5.07
CA PHE A 429 -14.42 18.81 -4.62
C PHE A 429 -14.34 17.43 -5.27
N ASP A 430 -14.65 16.37 -4.52
CA ASP A 430 -14.66 15.02 -5.09
C ASP A 430 -15.94 14.72 -5.88
N ASP A 431 -15.86 13.83 -6.87
CA ASP A 431 -16.92 13.62 -7.85
C ASP A 431 -18.20 13.06 -7.19
N PHE A 432 -18.06 12.17 -6.21
CA PHE A 432 -19.15 11.71 -5.34
C PHE A 432 -19.89 12.87 -4.68
N PHE A 433 -19.17 13.78 -4.03
CA PHE A 433 -19.76 14.92 -3.33
C PHE A 433 -20.48 15.85 -4.30
N GLU A 434 -19.87 16.11 -5.46
CA GLU A 434 -20.44 16.97 -6.49
C GLU A 434 -21.74 16.39 -7.06
N MET A 435 -21.75 15.10 -7.38
CA MET A 435 -22.94 14.38 -7.82
C MET A 435 -24.05 14.37 -6.76
N TRP A 436 -23.70 14.23 -5.49
CA TRP A 436 -24.64 14.21 -4.38
C TRP A 436 -25.32 15.57 -4.15
N ILE A 437 -24.56 16.66 -4.24
CA ILE A 437 -25.06 18.03 -4.05
C ILE A 437 -25.65 18.66 -5.32
N GLY A 438 -25.36 18.06 -6.48
CA GLY A 438 -25.88 18.44 -7.79
C GLY A 438 -25.06 19.50 -8.51
N SER A 439 -23.74 19.58 -8.24
CA SER A 439 -22.76 20.21 -9.14
C SER A 439 -22.36 19.27 -10.30
N ASP A 440 -21.46 19.71 -11.18
CA ASP A 440 -21.04 18.97 -12.38
C ASP A 440 -19.54 18.64 -12.23
N PRO A 441 -19.15 17.37 -12.04
CA PRO A 441 -17.77 16.94 -11.75
C PRO A 441 -16.77 17.17 -12.90
N ASN A 442 -17.24 17.72 -14.03
CA ASN A 442 -16.38 17.99 -15.19
C ASN A 442 -16.32 19.48 -15.56
N ASP A 443 -16.85 20.37 -14.73
CA ASP A 443 -16.78 21.81 -14.93
C ASP A 443 -16.31 22.52 -13.67
N PHE A 444 -15.02 22.86 -13.66
CA PHE A 444 -14.32 23.60 -12.60
C PHE A 444 -15.04 24.87 -12.08
N ASN A 445 -16.03 25.40 -12.81
CA ASN A 445 -16.81 26.56 -12.39
C ASN A 445 -18.18 26.20 -11.76
N SER A 446 -18.54 24.93 -11.76
CA SER A 446 -19.79 24.39 -11.25
C SER A 446 -19.66 24.04 -9.77
N LEU A 447 -19.20 24.99 -8.94
CA LEU A 447 -18.93 24.71 -7.53
C LEU A 447 -20.21 24.34 -6.74
N PRO A 448 -20.10 23.44 -5.75
CA PRO A 448 -21.09 23.25 -4.70
C PRO A 448 -21.51 24.56 -4.00
N PRO A 449 -22.72 24.62 -3.42
CA PRO A 449 -23.14 25.76 -2.59
C PRO A 449 -22.13 26.05 -1.47
N ALA A 450 -21.75 27.32 -1.34
CA ALA A 450 -20.68 27.79 -0.45
C ALA A 450 -20.90 27.48 1.05
N ASP A 451 -22.10 27.06 1.43
CA ASP A 451 -22.52 26.75 2.80
C ASP A 451 -22.31 25.29 3.24
N GLU A 452 -21.80 24.39 2.38
CA GLU A 452 -21.81 22.93 2.66
C GLU A 452 -20.47 22.14 2.61
N VAL A 453 -19.27 22.73 2.43
CA VAL A 453 -18.01 21.93 2.38
C VAL A 453 -16.82 22.58 3.09
N GLY A 454 -16.00 21.78 3.79
CA GLY A 454 -14.77 22.25 4.42
C GLY A 454 -13.52 21.54 3.99
N ILE A 455 -12.73 22.22 3.18
CA ILE A 455 -11.31 21.97 3.03
C ILE A 455 -10.57 22.45 4.30
N PRO A 456 -9.61 21.68 4.84
CA PRO A 456 -8.82 22.10 5.99
C PRO A 456 -8.00 23.34 5.63
N PHE A 457 -8.38 24.48 6.19
CA PHE A 457 -7.76 25.79 5.96
C PHE A 457 -6.33 25.85 6.51
N ALA A 458 -6.05 25.20 7.65
CA ALA A 458 -4.71 25.13 8.22
C ALA A 458 -4.53 24.00 9.24
N ASN A 459 -3.26 23.66 9.53
CA ASN A 459 -2.90 22.67 10.55
C ASN A 459 -1.73 23.16 11.44
N LEU A 460 -1.94 23.21 12.76
CA LEU A 460 -0.86 23.49 13.74
C LEU A 460 -0.27 22.21 14.32
N ASN A 461 0.93 21.86 13.86
CA ASN A 461 1.69 20.69 14.34
C ASN A 461 2.69 21.02 15.45
N THR A 462 2.47 22.09 16.23
CA THR A 462 3.38 22.48 17.31
C THR A 462 2.60 23.05 18.48
N LEU A 463 2.80 22.46 19.66
CA LEU A 463 2.24 22.99 20.91
C LEU A 463 2.95 24.29 21.28
N GLY A 464 2.18 25.32 21.63
CA GLY A 464 2.77 26.65 21.85
C GLY A 464 1.75 27.79 21.96
N THR A 465 2.27 28.99 22.21
CA THR A 465 1.50 30.23 22.29
C THR A 465 1.76 31.11 21.07
N GLY A 466 0.71 31.76 20.55
CA GLY A 466 0.76 32.79 19.50
C GLY A 466 0.39 34.18 20.01
N SER A 467 0.80 35.24 19.30
CA SER A 467 0.48 36.64 19.68
C SER A 467 -0.99 37.02 19.47
N SER A 468 -1.68 36.36 18.54
CA SER A 468 -3.14 36.31 18.34
C SER A 468 -3.44 35.19 17.33
N PHE A 469 -4.61 34.55 17.41
CA PHE A 469 -5.01 33.53 16.42
C PHE A 469 -5.14 34.15 15.01
N ASP A 470 -5.69 35.36 14.96
CA ASP A 470 -5.86 36.18 13.76
C ASP A 470 -4.54 36.39 12.96
N ALA A 471 -3.40 36.49 13.66
CA ALA A 471 -2.09 36.66 13.02
C ALA A 471 -1.44 35.35 12.52
N LEU A 472 -1.93 34.19 12.97
CA LEU A 472 -1.43 32.87 12.57
C LEU A 472 -2.13 32.33 11.32
N PHE A 473 -3.39 32.73 11.09
CA PHE A 473 -4.23 32.15 10.04
C PHE A 473 -4.75 33.14 8.99
N SER A 474 -4.71 34.46 9.24
CA SER A 474 -5.25 35.46 8.29
C SER A 474 -6.66 35.13 7.79
N VAL A 475 -7.50 34.55 8.66
CA VAL A 475 -8.86 34.12 8.32
C VAL A 475 -9.69 35.36 8.01
N ALA A 476 -10.30 35.42 6.83
CA ALA A 476 -11.18 36.52 6.46
C ALA A 476 -12.60 36.36 7.05
N ASP A 477 -12.97 35.13 7.38
CA ASP A 477 -14.27 34.77 7.94
C ASP A 477 -14.19 34.46 9.44
N THR A 478 -15.06 35.11 10.21
CA THR A 478 -15.19 34.94 11.66
C THR A 478 -16.58 34.42 12.06
N LEU A 479 -17.40 34.05 11.08
CA LEU A 479 -18.76 33.58 11.27
C LEU A 479 -18.74 32.10 11.63
N ASP A 480 -18.19 31.26 10.76
CA ASP A 480 -18.26 29.80 10.92
C ASP A 480 -16.86 29.16 10.95
N VAL A 481 -16.64 28.22 11.88
CA VAL A 481 -15.38 27.49 12.00
C VAL A 481 -15.54 26.15 12.70
N SER A 482 -14.76 25.16 12.27
CA SER A 482 -14.57 23.89 12.98
C SER A 482 -13.10 23.63 13.30
N PHE A 483 -12.84 23.05 14.47
CA PHE A 483 -11.50 22.65 14.91
C PHE A 483 -11.49 21.17 15.24
N LYS A 484 -10.58 20.40 14.63
CA LYS A 484 -10.38 18.98 14.90
C LYS A 484 -9.00 18.73 15.53
N MET A 485 -8.97 17.87 16.53
CA MET A 485 -7.75 17.41 17.20
C MET A 485 -7.93 15.99 17.74
N LEU A 486 -6.83 15.27 17.94
CA LEU A 486 -6.80 13.95 18.58
C LEU A 486 -6.13 14.07 19.94
N VAL A 487 -6.83 13.62 21.00
CA VAL A 487 -6.39 13.78 22.38
C VAL A 487 -6.62 12.51 23.16
N ASP A 488 -5.57 11.98 23.76
CA ASP A 488 -5.64 10.93 24.77
C ASP A 488 -5.71 11.58 26.16
N PHE A 489 -6.75 11.28 26.93
CA PHE A 489 -7.01 11.90 28.23
C PHE A 489 -6.72 10.94 29.38
N GLU A 490 -5.95 11.42 30.36
CA GLU A 490 -5.80 10.73 31.65
C GLU A 490 -6.85 11.21 32.66
N GLU A 491 -7.13 10.38 33.66
CA GLU A 491 -8.08 10.72 34.73
C GLU A 491 -7.66 11.99 35.49
N LYS A 492 -8.60 12.95 35.58
CA LYS A 492 -8.44 14.22 36.28
C LYS A 492 -9.53 14.42 37.33
N ILE A 493 -9.24 13.98 38.55
CA ILE A 493 -10.15 14.10 39.69
C ILE A 493 -10.19 15.51 40.30
N ASP A 494 -9.04 16.20 40.35
CA ASP A 494 -8.87 17.51 40.98
C ASP A 494 -7.73 18.29 40.27
N GLY A 495 -7.52 19.54 40.66
CA GLY A 495 -6.45 20.40 40.17
C GLY A 495 -6.93 21.53 39.28
N ASP A 496 -5.97 22.32 38.80
CA ASP A 496 -6.23 23.50 37.99
C ASP A 496 -6.77 23.13 36.59
N ARG A 497 -7.46 24.08 35.97
CA ARG A 497 -7.97 23.97 34.60
C ARG A 497 -6.82 23.90 33.60
N GLU A 498 -6.87 22.91 32.73
CA GLU A 498 -5.85 22.64 31.73
C GLU A 498 -6.32 23.09 30.35
N VAL A 499 -5.45 23.78 29.61
CA VAL A 499 -5.78 24.35 28.29
C VAL A 499 -5.44 23.35 27.20
N VAL A 500 -6.46 22.85 26.50
CA VAL A 500 -6.29 22.01 25.30
C VAL A 500 -6.10 22.92 24.09
N PHE A 501 -6.99 23.91 23.91
CA PHE A 501 -6.93 24.89 22.84
C PHE A 501 -7.61 26.21 23.24
N GLU A 502 -7.09 27.33 22.76
CA GLU A 502 -7.74 28.63 22.84
C GLU A 502 -7.32 29.54 21.67
N THR A 503 -8.23 30.40 21.22
CA THR A 503 -7.94 31.45 20.23
C THR A 503 -7.48 32.75 20.88
N GLY A 504 -7.48 32.78 22.22
CA GLY A 504 -7.21 33.95 23.04
C GLY A 504 -8.46 34.75 23.37
N GLY A 505 -8.32 35.67 24.32
CA GLY A 505 -9.37 36.67 24.57
C GLY A 505 -9.63 37.01 26.03
N ALA A 506 -10.18 38.21 26.22
CA ALA A 506 -10.87 38.60 27.45
C ALA A 506 -12.38 38.54 27.18
N THR A 507 -12.87 39.52 26.42
CA THR A 507 -14.29 39.74 26.16
C THR A 507 -14.86 39.00 24.94
N VAL A 508 -13.99 38.48 24.07
CA VAL A 508 -14.35 37.77 22.83
C VAL A 508 -13.33 36.67 22.62
N GLY A 509 -13.78 35.46 22.26
CA GLY A 509 -12.92 34.32 21.93
C GLY A 509 -13.46 32.98 22.41
N ILE A 510 -12.79 31.90 22.03
CA ILE A 510 -13.15 30.53 22.38
C ILE A 510 -12.04 29.81 23.18
N SER A 511 -12.43 28.87 24.03
CA SER A 511 -11.50 28.01 24.76
C SER A 511 -12.06 26.60 24.97
N LEU A 512 -11.19 25.61 24.79
CA LEU A 512 -11.42 24.21 25.13
C LEU A 512 -10.47 23.82 26.26
N THR A 513 -11.04 23.41 27.39
CA THR A 513 -10.27 23.11 28.60
C THR A 513 -10.69 21.81 29.25
N TYR A 514 -9.72 21.13 29.88
CA TYR A 514 -9.95 19.94 30.67
C TYR A 514 -9.88 20.28 32.17
N GLU A 515 -10.97 20.00 32.89
CA GLU A 515 -11.21 20.43 34.26
C GLU A 515 -11.42 19.26 35.22
N ALA A 516 -11.27 19.55 36.52
CA ALA A 516 -11.50 18.59 37.59
C ALA A 516 -12.86 17.87 37.45
N GLY A 517 -12.84 16.57 37.72
CA GLY A 517 -13.98 15.67 37.51
C GLY A 517 -14.12 15.20 36.06
N ASN A 518 -13.01 15.06 35.33
CA ASN A 518 -12.96 14.61 33.94
C ASN A 518 -13.81 15.45 32.97
N ASN A 519 -13.93 16.76 33.22
CA ASN A 519 -14.82 17.62 32.47
C ASN A 519 -14.09 18.27 31.30
N LEU A 520 -14.47 17.91 30.07
CA LEU A 520 -14.08 18.64 28.87
C LEU A 520 -15.08 19.77 28.63
N VAL A 521 -14.60 21.01 28.67
CA VAL A 521 -15.45 22.20 28.64
C VAL A 521 -15.01 23.13 27.52
N TYR A 522 -15.90 23.28 26.54
CA TYR A 522 -15.80 24.22 25.44
C TYR A 522 -16.61 25.48 25.75
N ARG A 523 -15.99 26.65 25.60
CA ARG A 523 -16.58 27.95 25.90
C ARG A 523 -16.39 28.90 24.75
N ALA A 524 -17.40 29.74 24.53
CA ALA A 524 -17.30 30.90 23.67
C ALA A 524 -17.85 32.14 24.38
N SER A 525 -17.04 33.19 24.46
CA SER A 525 -17.45 34.47 25.03
C SER A 525 -17.57 35.51 23.93
N GLY A 526 -18.58 36.36 24.04
CA GLY A 526 -18.89 37.37 23.06
C GLY A 526 -19.63 38.56 23.68
N SER A 527 -20.14 39.47 22.85
CA SER A 527 -20.92 40.64 23.30
C SER A 527 -20.20 41.49 24.36
N GLY A 528 -18.88 41.66 24.22
CA GLY A 528 -18.06 42.42 25.19
C GLY A 528 -17.83 41.67 26.50
N GLY A 529 -17.84 40.33 26.48
CA GLY A 529 -17.54 39.46 27.60
C GLY A 529 -18.71 39.21 28.55
N LEU A 530 -19.88 39.73 28.21
CA LEU A 530 -21.09 39.62 29.03
C LEU A 530 -21.93 38.39 28.69
N GLU A 531 -21.74 37.84 27.49
CA GLU A 531 -22.39 36.60 27.07
C GLU A 531 -21.35 35.47 27.03
N LEU A 532 -21.83 34.28 27.40
CA LEU A 532 -21.03 33.07 27.50
C LEU A 532 -21.88 31.87 27.08
N ALA A 533 -21.43 31.18 26.04
CA ALA A 533 -21.91 29.85 25.69
C ALA A 533 -20.99 28.80 26.29
N VAL A 534 -21.55 27.71 26.83
CA VAL A 534 -20.78 26.61 27.42
C VAL A 534 -21.33 25.25 26.97
N ALA A 535 -20.52 24.51 26.23
CA ALA A 535 -20.73 23.10 25.91
C ALA A 535 -19.77 22.26 26.76
N ALA A 536 -20.30 21.44 27.67
CA ALA A 536 -19.49 20.64 28.60
C ALA A 536 -19.90 19.18 28.57
N HIS A 537 -18.91 18.28 28.53
CA HIS A 537 -19.09 16.84 28.61
C HIS A 537 -18.12 16.23 29.62
N THR A 538 -18.65 15.39 30.51
CA THR A 538 -17.82 14.61 31.45
C THR A 538 -17.36 13.34 30.74
N LEU A 539 -16.06 13.17 30.55
CA LEU A 539 -15.50 11.97 29.94
C LEU A 539 -15.86 10.75 30.78
N THR A 540 -16.40 9.74 30.11
CA THR A 540 -16.73 8.46 30.73
C THR A 540 -15.46 7.66 31.03
N GLU A 541 -15.54 6.69 31.95
CA GLU A 541 -14.43 5.76 32.20
C GLU A 541 -13.94 5.06 30.92
N ARG A 542 -14.84 4.85 29.95
CA ARG A 542 -14.53 4.23 28.65
C ARG A 542 -13.76 5.16 27.72
N GLN A 543 -14.18 6.42 27.65
CA GLN A 543 -13.45 7.45 26.90
C GLN A 543 -12.04 7.67 27.45
N LEU A 544 -11.84 7.52 28.77
CA LEU A 544 -10.51 7.59 29.39
C LEU A 544 -9.66 6.33 29.18
N ALA A 545 -10.29 5.18 28.90
CA ALA A 545 -9.59 3.91 28.71
C ALA A 545 -9.32 3.59 27.22
N GLY A 546 -10.09 4.20 26.31
CA GLY A 546 -10.06 3.93 24.86
C GLY A 546 -8.89 4.57 24.10
N GLY A 547 -8.03 5.34 24.77
CA GLY A 547 -6.88 6.02 24.15
C GLY A 547 -7.27 7.33 23.47
N GLU A 548 -6.73 7.57 22.28
CA GLU A 548 -6.96 8.82 21.54
C GLU A 548 -8.43 9.01 21.16
N ILE A 549 -8.99 10.15 21.53
CA ILE A 549 -10.35 10.58 21.18
C ILE A 549 -10.27 11.64 20.08
N SER A 550 -11.12 11.52 19.06
CA SER A 550 -11.35 12.55 18.05
C SER A 550 -12.22 13.65 18.64
N VAL A 551 -11.63 14.80 18.94
CA VAL A 551 -12.32 15.95 19.51
C VAL A 551 -12.55 16.98 18.41
N VAL A 552 -13.82 17.29 18.15
CA VAL A 552 -14.21 18.38 17.23
C VAL A 552 -15.03 19.42 17.99
N VAL A 553 -14.67 20.69 17.83
CA VAL A 553 -15.48 21.82 18.31
C VAL A 553 -15.86 22.73 17.16
N THR A 554 -17.09 23.23 17.17
CA THR A 554 -17.60 24.12 16.12
C THR A 554 -18.09 25.43 16.73
N TYR A 555 -17.96 26.51 15.97
CA TYR A 555 -18.58 27.80 16.24
C TYR A 555 -19.33 28.21 14.98
N ASP A 556 -20.63 28.43 15.11
CA ASP A 556 -21.57 28.68 14.02
C ASP A 556 -22.31 29.99 14.32
N VAL A 557 -22.32 30.94 13.40
CA VAL A 557 -23.19 32.13 13.46
C VAL A 557 -24.51 31.82 12.75
N ALA A 558 -25.46 31.32 13.54
CA ALA A 558 -26.77 30.89 13.08
C ALA A 558 -27.61 31.99 12.40
N ASP A 559 -27.33 33.28 12.63
CA ASP A 559 -28.01 34.37 11.92
C ASP A 559 -27.22 35.70 11.83
N GLU A 560 -27.70 36.62 10.98
CA GLU A 560 -27.14 37.98 10.80
C GLU A 560 -27.21 38.85 12.07
N ASN A 561 -27.94 38.45 13.11
CA ASN A 561 -28.03 39.19 14.37
C ASN A 561 -26.90 38.81 15.35
N GLY A 562 -26.04 37.85 14.98
CA GLY A 562 -24.93 37.38 15.79
C GLY A 562 -25.36 36.37 16.86
N ASP A 563 -26.49 35.71 16.66
CA ASP A 563 -26.82 34.49 17.39
C ASP A 563 -25.85 33.38 16.95
N SER A 564 -25.26 32.68 17.91
CA SER A 564 -24.20 31.71 17.65
C SER A 564 -24.48 30.38 18.37
N VAL A 565 -24.22 29.28 17.68
CA VAL A 565 -24.22 27.92 18.23
C VAL A 565 -22.77 27.49 18.42
N ILE A 566 -22.48 26.87 19.56
CA ILE A 566 -21.25 26.10 19.74
C ILE A 566 -21.58 24.64 19.95
N ALA A 567 -20.77 23.74 19.41
CA ALA A 567 -20.92 22.31 19.63
C ALA A 567 -19.58 21.63 19.90
N LEU A 568 -19.65 20.53 20.64
CA LEU A 568 -18.56 19.64 20.99
C LEU A 568 -18.96 18.22 20.56
N TYR A 569 -18.11 17.62 19.73
CA TYR A 569 -18.24 16.26 19.24
C TYR A 569 -17.05 15.43 19.72
N LEU A 570 -17.33 14.18 20.09
CA LEU A 570 -16.33 13.18 20.43
C LEU A 570 -16.55 11.94 19.56
N ASP A 571 -15.52 11.50 18.84
CA ASP A 571 -15.57 10.37 17.89
C ASP A 571 -16.75 10.48 16.91
N GLY A 572 -16.96 11.72 16.44
CA GLY A 572 -18.02 12.10 15.52
C GLY A 572 -19.44 12.17 16.12
N ALA A 573 -19.63 11.84 17.40
CA ALA A 573 -20.90 12.00 18.10
C ALA A 573 -21.02 13.38 18.77
N LEU A 574 -22.13 14.08 18.55
CA LEU A 574 -22.45 15.31 19.29
C LEU A 574 -22.67 15.00 20.77
N VAL A 575 -21.82 15.52 21.65
CA VAL A 575 -21.91 15.29 23.10
C VAL A 575 -22.42 16.49 23.88
N ALA A 576 -22.21 17.70 23.39
CA ALA A 576 -22.71 18.92 24.02
C ALA A 576 -22.82 20.08 23.02
N SER A 577 -23.78 20.98 23.24
CA SER A 577 -23.90 22.24 22.50
C SER A 577 -24.57 23.32 23.35
N ASP A 578 -24.40 24.58 22.97
CA ASP A 578 -25.10 25.73 23.57
C ASP A 578 -25.33 26.81 22.50
N PHE A 579 -26.33 27.66 22.74
CA PHE A 579 -26.76 28.72 21.81
C PHE A 579 -26.86 30.06 22.54
N LYS A 580 -26.15 31.08 22.04
CA LYS A 580 -26.08 32.43 22.65
C LYS A 580 -25.89 33.55 21.62
N PRO A 581 -26.34 34.78 21.90
CA PRO A 581 -26.05 35.97 21.09
C PRO A 581 -24.61 36.47 21.32
N LEU A 582 -23.62 35.77 20.76
CA LEU A 582 -22.19 36.06 20.98
C LEU A 582 -21.67 37.20 20.09
N GLY A 583 -22.33 37.50 18.98
CA GLY A 583 -21.97 38.60 18.08
C GLY A 583 -21.03 38.23 16.93
N GLY A 584 -20.79 36.93 16.71
CA GLY A 584 -20.16 36.41 15.49
C GLY A 584 -18.65 36.66 15.33
N ASP A 585 -17.91 36.61 16.44
CA ASP A 585 -16.44 36.65 16.41
C ASP A 585 -15.88 35.65 17.43
N TRP A 586 -15.17 34.63 16.92
CA TRP A 586 -14.53 33.58 17.73
C TRP A 586 -13.02 33.79 17.91
N THR A 587 -12.41 34.74 17.19
CA THR A 587 -10.95 34.81 16.97
C THR A 587 -10.16 35.34 18.16
N GLY A 588 -10.78 36.20 18.99
CA GLY A 588 -10.16 36.79 20.17
C GLY A 588 -8.99 37.74 19.86
N THR A 589 -8.60 38.59 20.83
CA THR A 589 -7.64 39.70 20.58
C THR A 589 -6.29 39.59 21.28
N ASN A 590 -6.09 38.64 22.21
CA ASN A 590 -4.98 38.68 23.19
C ASN A 590 -4.12 37.39 23.28
N GLY A 591 -3.89 36.72 22.15
CA GLY A 591 -2.95 35.60 22.05
C GLY A 591 -3.59 34.23 22.18
N SER A 592 -3.26 33.31 21.26
CA SER A 592 -3.80 31.95 21.20
C SER A 592 -2.85 30.93 21.80
N ALA A 593 -3.36 29.74 22.11
CA ALA A 593 -2.54 28.63 22.55
C ALA A 593 -3.13 27.26 22.18
N PHE A 594 -2.23 26.30 21.96
CA PHE A 594 -2.57 24.91 21.69
C PHE A 594 -1.68 24.01 22.56
N GLY A 595 -2.32 23.18 23.41
CA GLY A 595 -1.68 22.31 24.41
C GLY A 595 -0.92 23.00 25.54
N VAL A 596 -0.82 24.33 25.53
CA VAL A 596 -0.15 25.14 26.56
C VAL A 596 -1.07 26.28 27.00
N ALA A 597 -0.83 26.87 28.17
CA ALA A 597 -1.58 28.03 28.63
C ALA A 597 -0.90 29.34 28.22
N SER A 598 -1.61 30.24 27.54
CA SER A 598 -1.15 31.62 27.25
C SER A 598 -1.16 32.53 28.49
N GLY A 599 -1.82 32.11 29.56
CA GLY A 599 -1.96 32.80 30.85
C GLY A 599 -3.37 33.31 31.11
N ASN A 600 -4.03 33.93 30.12
CA ASN A 600 -5.40 34.45 30.22
C ASN A 600 -6.20 34.07 28.95
N PHE A 601 -7.40 33.51 29.12
CA PHE A 601 -8.26 33.10 28.00
C PHE A 601 -9.73 33.47 28.22
N ALA A 602 -10.49 33.49 27.12
CA ALA A 602 -11.88 33.91 27.10
C ALA A 602 -12.79 32.92 27.86
N GLY A 603 -13.90 33.41 28.44
CA GLY A 603 -14.97 32.53 28.89
C GLY A 603 -15.45 32.66 30.34
N ASP A 604 -15.29 33.81 31.01
CA ASP A 604 -15.82 33.99 32.37
C ASP A 604 -17.27 34.55 32.42
N GLY A 605 -17.80 35.03 31.29
CA GLY A 605 -19.15 35.60 31.17
C GLY A 605 -19.39 36.82 32.06
N ALA A 606 -18.33 37.42 32.59
CA ALA A 606 -18.37 38.49 33.57
C ALA A 606 -17.54 39.71 33.14
N ASN A 607 -17.22 39.81 31.84
CA ASN A 607 -16.33 40.82 31.28
C ASN A 607 -14.94 40.78 31.94
N GLY A 608 -14.41 39.57 32.11
CA GLY A 608 -13.06 39.31 32.61
C GLY A 608 -12.39 38.17 31.82
N TRP A 609 -11.45 37.48 32.46
CA TRP A 609 -10.67 36.40 31.83
C TRP A 609 -10.53 35.22 32.79
N LEU A 610 -10.43 34.03 32.21
CA LEU A 610 -10.06 32.82 32.91
C LEU A 610 -8.55 32.64 32.91
N THR A 611 -8.07 31.81 33.84
CA THR A 611 -6.68 31.37 33.93
C THR A 611 -6.65 29.85 33.97
N GLY A 612 -5.50 29.29 33.59
CA GLY A 612 -5.28 27.85 33.54
C GLY A 612 -3.79 27.53 33.41
N ILE A 613 -3.51 26.24 33.31
CA ILE A 613 -2.18 25.67 33.15
C ILE A 613 -2.10 24.87 31.85
N ASN A 614 -0.89 24.45 31.48
CA ASN A 614 -0.68 23.58 30.31
C ASN A 614 -1.46 22.28 30.48
N PHE A 615 -1.84 21.67 29.36
CA PHE A 615 -2.40 20.33 29.36
C PHE A 615 -1.35 19.32 29.82
N VAL A 616 -1.67 18.58 30.89
CA VAL A 616 -0.77 17.63 31.55
C VAL A 616 -1.47 16.33 31.94
N SER A 617 -2.81 16.30 31.98
CA SER A 617 -3.64 15.11 32.21
C SER A 617 -3.95 14.38 30.91
N GLY A 618 -2.91 14.05 30.14
CA GLY A 618 -3.04 13.37 28.85
C GLY A 618 -1.95 13.74 27.85
N SER A 619 -2.18 13.38 26.59
CA SER A 619 -1.34 13.77 25.46
C SER A 619 -2.17 14.20 24.25
N ILE A 620 -1.67 15.19 23.51
CA ILE A 620 -2.28 15.66 22.25
C ILE A 620 -1.44 15.12 21.10
N ASN A 621 -2.07 14.63 20.04
CA ASN A 621 -1.36 14.11 18.88
C ASN A 621 -0.70 15.24 18.07
N GLU A 622 0.56 15.55 18.38
CA GLU A 622 1.31 16.62 17.71
C GLU A 622 1.55 16.35 16.21
N ARG A 623 1.48 15.10 15.75
CA ARG A 623 1.67 14.72 14.33
C ARG A 623 0.43 15.07 13.49
N LYS A 624 -0.76 14.95 14.09
CA LYS A 624 -2.04 15.28 13.44
C LYS A 624 -2.43 16.74 13.69
N GLY A 625 -1.90 17.34 14.76
CA GLY A 625 -2.01 18.77 15.04
C GLY A 625 -3.43 19.23 15.35
N LEU A 626 -3.61 20.55 15.35
CA LEU A 626 -4.92 21.19 15.36
C LEU A 626 -5.29 21.55 13.92
N THR A 627 -6.27 20.84 13.35
CA THR A 627 -6.82 21.13 12.02
C THR A 627 -7.96 22.13 12.13
N VAL A 628 -7.91 23.17 11.31
CA VAL A 628 -8.91 24.25 11.25
C VAL A 628 -9.64 24.16 9.92
N TYR A 629 -10.97 24.22 9.96
CA TYR A 629 -11.84 24.34 8.79
C TYR A 629 -12.52 25.69 8.87
N SER A 630 -12.13 26.64 8.00
CA SER A 630 -12.73 27.97 7.95
C SER A 630 -14.02 27.92 7.14
N ASP A 631 -15.06 28.59 7.61
CA ASP A 631 -16.35 28.67 6.90
C ASP A 631 -17.00 27.28 6.71
N THR A 632 -16.77 26.38 7.68
CA THR A 632 -17.33 25.02 7.64
C THR A 632 -17.75 24.55 9.02
N LEU A 633 -18.93 23.92 9.07
CA LEU A 633 -19.48 23.28 10.25
C LEU A 633 -19.41 21.77 10.15
N PHE A 634 -18.70 21.14 11.08
CA PHE A 634 -18.74 19.69 11.26
C PHE A 634 -20.15 19.25 11.73
N THR A 635 -20.81 18.39 10.97
CA THR A 635 -22.21 17.98 11.21
C THR A 635 -22.36 16.63 11.94
N GLY A 636 -21.25 15.93 12.22
CA GLY A 636 -21.22 14.62 12.90
C GLY A 636 -21.28 13.41 11.97
N GLY A 637 -21.01 12.21 12.50
CA GLY A 637 -21.01 10.92 11.77
C GLY A 637 -20.20 9.82 12.50
N PRO A 638 -20.45 8.51 12.29
CA PRO A 638 -19.69 7.47 12.98
C PRO A 638 -18.24 7.38 12.47
N GLU A 639 -17.25 7.50 13.36
CA GLU A 639 -15.87 7.10 13.07
C GLU A 639 -15.75 5.54 13.25
N ALA A 640 -15.43 4.87 12.13
CA ALA A 640 -15.19 3.42 11.91
C ALA A 640 -16.40 2.45 11.87
N ALA A 641 -16.36 1.54 10.89
CA ALA A 641 -17.29 0.40 10.75
C ALA A 641 -17.09 -0.65 11.86
N LEU A 642 -18.16 -1.36 12.25
CA LEU A 642 -18.09 -2.48 13.20
C LEU A 642 -17.24 -3.63 12.62
N VAL A 643 -16.19 -4.03 13.32
CA VAL A 643 -15.29 -5.10 12.89
C VAL A 643 -15.51 -6.36 13.71
N ILE A 644 -15.71 -7.50 13.04
CA ILE A 644 -15.63 -8.82 13.68
C ILE A 644 -14.15 -9.18 13.77
N THR A 645 -13.64 -9.25 15.00
CA THR A 645 -12.21 -9.48 15.31
C THR A 645 -11.87 -10.96 15.43
N ASP A 646 -12.83 -11.83 15.74
CA ASP A 646 -12.64 -13.28 15.79
C ASP A 646 -13.95 -14.05 15.48
N LEU A 647 -13.81 -15.28 14.97
CA LEU A 647 -14.90 -16.22 14.76
C LEU A 647 -14.44 -17.63 15.11
N ILE A 648 -14.97 -18.16 16.22
CA ILE A 648 -14.63 -19.50 16.71
C ILE A 648 -15.75 -20.48 16.35
N LEU A 649 -15.42 -21.52 15.58
CA LEU A 649 -16.30 -22.67 15.31
C LEU A 649 -16.01 -23.80 16.29
N ASP A 650 -16.99 -24.13 17.15
CA ASP A 650 -16.99 -25.35 17.94
C ASP A 650 -17.58 -26.49 17.09
N GLN A 651 -16.70 -27.32 16.51
CA GLN A 651 -17.09 -28.44 15.67
C GLN A 651 -17.79 -29.59 16.43
N GLU A 652 -17.56 -29.71 17.74
CA GLU A 652 -18.23 -30.74 18.56
C GLU A 652 -19.66 -30.31 18.92
N ALA A 653 -19.87 -29.01 19.19
CA ALA A 653 -21.18 -28.44 19.53
C ALA A 653 -22.00 -28.00 18.30
N GLY A 654 -21.35 -27.81 17.14
CA GLY A 654 -22.00 -27.30 15.93
C GLY A 654 -22.42 -25.84 16.06
N THR A 655 -21.62 -25.03 16.75
CA THR A 655 -21.93 -23.62 17.02
C THR A 655 -20.75 -22.72 16.71
N ILE A 656 -21.03 -21.49 16.33
CA ILE A 656 -20.04 -20.42 16.22
C ILE A 656 -20.19 -19.41 17.35
N MET A 657 -19.11 -18.69 17.64
CA MET A 657 -19.09 -17.50 18.48
C MET A 657 -18.32 -16.42 17.75
N LEU A 658 -18.92 -15.23 17.62
CA LEU A 658 -18.29 -14.06 17.03
C LEU A 658 -17.73 -13.19 18.14
N THR A 659 -16.52 -12.69 17.95
CA THR A 659 -15.94 -11.61 18.73
C THR A 659 -15.89 -10.39 17.84
N PHE A 660 -16.37 -9.25 18.32
CA PHE A 660 -16.43 -8.03 17.51
C PHE A 660 -16.19 -6.80 18.37
N ASP A 661 -15.58 -5.79 17.75
CA ASP A 661 -15.45 -4.46 18.33
C ASP A 661 -16.85 -3.93 18.63
N SER A 662 -17.05 -3.48 19.86
CA SER A 662 -18.36 -3.08 20.34
C SER A 662 -18.22 -1.84 21.17
N LYS A 663 -19.23 -0.98 21.15
CA LYS A 663 -19.28 0.19 22.02
C LYS A 663 -19.98 -0.20 23.30
N PRO A 664 -19.31 -0.01 24.44
CA PRO A 664 -19.86 -0.43 25.71
C PRO A 664 -21.26 0.17 25.98
N GLY A 665 -22.23 -0.65 26.43
CA GLY A 665 -23.61 -0.21 26.72
C GLY A 665 -24.56 -0.13 25.51
N ARG A 666 -24.09 -0.52 24.32
CA ARG A 666 -24.92 -0.75 23.13
C ARG A 666 -25.46 -2.18 23.09
N THR A 667 -26.42 -2.41 22.21
CA THR A 667 -26.98 -3.72 21.87
C THR A 667 -26.75 -3.99 20.40
N TYR A 668 -26.50 -5.26 20.08
CA TYR A 668 -26.14 -5.69 18.74
C TYR A 668 -27.02 -6.83 18.27
N ALA A 669 -27.21 -6.89 16.95
CA ALA A 669 -27.80 -8.02 16.27
C ALA A 669 -26.74 -8.69 15.40
N VAL A 670 -26.74 -10.02 15.39
CA VAL A 670 -25.96 -10.80 14.45
C VAL A 670 -26.86 -11.17 13.29
N GLN A 671 -26.41 -10.83 12.09
CA GLN A 671 -27.06 -11.25 10.86
C GLN A 671 -26.20 -12.27 10.14
N ARG A 672 -26.86 -13.15 9.38
CA ARG A 672 -26.20 -14.16 8.55
C ARG A 672 -26.72 -14.09 7.13
N SER A 673 -25.79 -14.26 6.20
CA SER A 673 -26.06 -14.43 4.78
C SER A 673 -25.39 -15.71 4.27
N PHE A 674 -25.92 -16.25 3.18
CA PHE A 674 -25.29 -17.33 2.41
C PHE A 674 -24.81 -16.85 1.03
N ASP A 675 -25.14 -15.62 0.65
CA ASP A 675 -24.95 -15.04 -0.68
C ASP A 675 -24.32 -13.64 -0.66
N LEU A 676 -23.97 -13.11 0.53
CA LEU A 676 -23.50 -11.73 0.78
C LEU A 676 -24.48 -10.62 0.38
N VAL A 677 -25.69 -10.95 -0.07
CA VAL A 677 -26.71 -9.98 -0.52
C VAL A 677 -27.86 -9.91 0.49
N THR A 678 -28.40 -11.07 0.88
CA THR A 678 -29.54 -11.16 1.79
C THR A 678 -29.08 -11.55 3.19
N PHE A 679 -29.22 -10.62 4.14
CA PHE A 679 -28.85 -10.84 5.54
C PHE A 679 -30.08 -11.03 6.43
N ASP A 680 -30.25 -12.24 6.95
CA ASP A 680 -31.27 -12.55 7.93
C ASP A 680 -30.74 -12.28 9.34
N THR A 681 -31.54 -11.63 10.17
CA THR A 681 -31.20 -11.46 11.59
C THR A 681 -31.40 -12.78 12.32
N ILE A 682 -30.31 -13.32 12.89
CA ILE A 682 -30.29 -14.64 13.52
C ILE A 682 -30.09 -14.58 15.04
N GLU A 683 -29.55 -13.48 15.56
CA GLU A 683 -29.44 -13.20 16.99
C GLU A 683 -29.68 -11.71 17.23
N THR A 684 -30.35 -11.35 18.32
CA THR A 684 -30.74 -9.97 18.66
C THR A 684 -30.50 -9.69 20.13
N GLY A 685 -30.32 -8.42 20.50
CA GLY A 685 -30.15 -8.03 21.90
C GLY A 685 -28.83 -8.50 22.52
N VAL A 686 -27.78 -8.67 21.72
CA VAL A 686 -26.43 -8.99 22.21
C VAL A 686 -25.89 -7.74 22.91
N ALA A 687 -25.95 -7.74 24.25
CA ALA A 687 -25.48 -6.62 25.04
C ALA A 687 -23.95 -6.54 25.01
N SER A 688 -23.43 -5.34 24.76
CA SER A 688 -21.99 -5.10 24.74
C SER A 688 -21.31 -5.48 26.06
N LEU A 689 -20.14 -6.12 25.97
CA LEU A 689 -19.29 -6.49 27.11
C LEU A 689 -18.16 -5.49 27.38
N GLY A 690 -18.02 -4.42 26.60
CA GLY A 690 -16.89 -3.51 26.67
C GLY A 690 -16.54 -3.00 25.28
N ASP A 691 -15.25 -2.75 25.03
CA ASP A 691 -14.77 -2.34 23.71
C ASP A 691 -14.77 -3.51 22.71
N GLU A 692 -14.95 -4.74 23.22
CA GLU A 692 -15.09 -5.97 22.47
C GLU A 692 -16.24 -6.81 23.08
N THR A 693 -17.03 -7.48 22.24
CA THR A 693 -18.16 -8.30 22.65
C THR A 693 -18.11 -9.66 21.98
N ASN A 694 -18.39 -10.69 22.78
CA ASN A 694 -18.65 -12.03 22.28
C ASN A 694 -20.14 -12.23 22.08
N SER A 695 -20.54 -12.73 20.90
CA SER A 695 -21.89 -13.20 20.68
C SER A 695 -22.21 -14.41 21.57
N PRO A 696 -23.50 -14.72 21.80
CA PRO A 696 -23.90 -16.05 22.24
C PRO A 696 -23.39 -17.13 21.27
N ALA A 697 -23.42 -18.39 21.71
CA ALA A 697 -23.16 -19.53 20.83
C ALA A 697 -24.32 -19.66 19.83
N ILE A 698 -24.04 -19.40 18.55
CA ILE A 698 -25.00 -19.38 17.45
C ILE A 698 -24.88 -20.69 16.67
N ALA A 699 -26.00 -21.29 16.27
CA ALA A 699 -25.96 -22.54 15.51
C ALA A 699 -25.25 -22.36 14.14
N ALA A 700 -24.23 -23.20 13.91
CA ALA A 700 -23.48 -23.23 12.66
C ALA A 700 -24.29 -24.00 11.59
N PRO A 701 -24.49 -23.44 10.39
CA PRO A 701 -25.18 -24.14 9.30
C PRO A 701 -24.25 -25.18 8.63
N GLU A 702 -24.84 -26.11 7.88
CA GLU A 702 -24.06 -26.93 6.93
C GLU A 702 -23.74 -26.08 5.69
N GLY A 703 -22.47 -25.74 5.49
CA GLY A 703 -21.98 -24.98 4.32
C GLY A 703 -21.34 -23.64 4.68
N ARG A 704 -20.86 -22.91 3.66
CA ARG A 704 -20.26 -21.57 3.81
C ARG A 704 -21.36 -20.56 4.14
N SER A 705 -21.14 -19.74 5.15
CA SER A 705 -22.05 -18.66 5.55
C SER A 705 -21.26 -17.46 6.04
N PHE A 706 -21.80 -16.27 5.82
CA PHE A 706 -21.19 -15.00 6.16
C PHE A 706 -21.96 -14.36 7.30
N TYR A 707 -21.25 -13.67 8.18
CA TYR A 707 -21.83 -13.04 9.35
C TYR A 707 -21.47 -11.56 9.35
N ARG A 708 -22.42 -10.73 9.76
CA ARG A 708 -22.15 -9.33 10.10
C ARG A 708 -22.82 -8.98 11.41
N VAL A 709 -22.25 -8.00 12.08
CA VAL A 709 -22.81 -7.44 13.32
C VAL A 709 -23.31 -6.05 13.01
N ILE A 710 -24.54 -5.76 13.44
CA ILE A 710 -25.12 -4.42 13.35
C ILE A 710 -25.49 -3.94 14.75
N GLU A 711 -25.32 -2.65 15.00
CA GLU A 711 -25.86 -2.01 16.20
C GLU A 711 -27.40 -1.93 16.10
N GLU A 712 -28.11 -2.31 17.16
CA GLU A 712 -29.59 -2.28 17.24
C GLU A 712 -30.17 -0.92 17.64
#